data_AF-A0A3F3PK06-F1
#
_entry.id   AF-A0A3F3PK06-F1
#
_cell.length_a   1.000
_cell.length_b   1.000
_cell.length_c   1.000
_cell.angle_alpha   90.00
_cell.angle_beta   90.00
_cell.angle_gamma   90.00
#
_symmetry.space_group_name_H-M   'P 1'
#
loop_
_entity.id
_entity.type
_entity.pdbx_description
1 polymer ?
#
loop_
_entity_poly.entity_id
_entity_poly.type
_entity_poly.pdbx_seq_one_letter_code
_entity_poly.pdbx_strand_id
1 'polypeptide(L)'
;MSTPTAKLIKSGDIWQIEGRPRENFRVLNVFHPPNIPGKSMVVGVIDMDPNGATPSHTHGGAAVVAMVASGTVLNQMNCEEPIVSKAGDIWYEAPGCHHVRSENAGGGSETARFFAVLIVDDEVIRDGVHNIFVLDVEKAEKESAHLTLLNRIPPLFGSVFILTVFEHKTHTYTSYNNMNVLELDLAGSFHQSKPARRVGLACAPCRKKHLRCDARTPVCARCIADNKQCVYEKSRRGGRRRKPSESASGLGSGGYSTASSALLTPGLPADQLWVPSSSPESVMVPAVQAQARSTTSGLTTHPTPSATAENDALRTDRLYNLYYTFFHPAHPCVLPWRFLSQRLETERETIQPLLYVMQYIGAHYADDVDASPLATISESQLAPIRSKQAAATGFDVQAMILYSIAVYWCDEIDRGVNLLKEAIQMALDIQMNKKDYATNFGQNDPMLEESWRRTWWLVYITDAHMAGSTHVYPFRTSNIDMSVDLPCEEEDYEAGVICPPTTLEVYDIREFLPEADRPSFSSYAELIGLTRSIDKALASDWSKNAALVHTICENADISVAAWHSLLPPCKRDPLRSDGTVDEIMFKAKFILHAYAIEIHRPLSTLAYSSVESTCKCAPPVPAEDAPGSDTTQIQLHTLKCLHAIEQLGRLMILPANIHAHTPFIICMIANATIAHLAACRYVFAGPDLQLGRERIRLSMGTLKRLSEHWGQGKRIYREMGIVAREILSLADQGKDSHDQVRFSTKGTLSGMPNTPAALEFPSFDMHNINVAEFDFCGYFDGAIGEVVEPASFLVV
;
A
#
# COMPACT_ATOMS: atom_id res chain seq x y z
N MET A 1 33.69 -7.37 0.73
CA MET A 1 34.38 -8.55 0.16
C MET A 1 33.41 -9.71 0.24
N SER A 2 33.25 -10.52 -0.81
CA SER A 2 32.38 -11.70 -0.77
C SER A 2 33.01 -12.81 0.05
N THR A 3 32.28 -13.34 1.02
CA THR A 3 32.63 -14.58 1.73
C THR A 3 32.64 -15.73 0.72
N PRO A 4 33.69 -16.58 0.66
CA PRO A 4 33.72 -17.68 -0.29
C PRO A 4 32.59 -18.68 0.01
N THR A 5 31.76 -18.97 -0.98
CA THR A 5 30.67 -19.95 -0.86
C THR A 5 31.24 -21.33 -0.52
N ALA A 6 30.74 -21.92 0.56
CA ALA A 6 31.23 -23.20 1.05
C ALA A 6 30.97 -24.31 0.02
N LYS A 7 32.05 -24.99 -0.41
CA LYS A 7 31.97 -26.03 -1.44
C LYS A 7 31.20 -27.24 -0.92
N LEU A 8 30.12 -27.61 -1.59
CA LEU A 8 29.32 -28.80 -1.27
C LEU A 8 29.88 -30.04 -1.95
N ILE A 9 29.79 -31.18 -1.25
CA ILE A 9 30.16 -32.51 -1.74
C ILE A 9 29.08 -33.53 -1.39
N LYS A 10 28.93 -34.57 -2.21
CA LYS A 10 28.00 -35.68 -1.97
C LYS A 10 28.77 -36.87 -1.39
N SER A 11 28.35 -37.35 -0.23
CA SER A 11 28.97 -38.44 0.53
C SER A 11 27.95 -39.58 0.65
N GLY A 12 28.10 -40.59 -0.22
CA GLY A 12 27.00 -41.51 -0.51
C GLY A 12 25.83 -40.75 -1.15
N ASP A 13 24.63 -40.92 -0.61
CA ASP A 13 23.43 -40.20 -1.06
C ASP A 13 23.25 -38.82 -0.36
N ILE A 14 24.05 -38.51 0.66
CA ILE A 14 23.88 -37.31 1.51
C ILE A 14 24.74 -36.15 1.00
N TRP A 15 24.16 -34.95 0.93
CA TRP A 15 24.90 -33.70 0.69
C TRP A 15 25.46 -33.11 1.99
N GLN A 16 26.72 -32.67 1.96
CA GLN A 16 27.43 -32.05 3.09
C GLN A 16 28.41 -30.97 2.62
N ILE A 17 28.89 -30.13 3.55
CA ILE A 17 29.93 -29.13 3.28
C ILE A 17 31.31 -29.81 3.29
N GLU A 18 32.19 -29.43 2.36
CA GLU A 18 33.53 -30.01 2.24
C GLU A 18 34.35 -29.80 3.53
N GLY A 19 34.81 -30.92 4.12
CA GLY A 19 35.58 -30.91 5.36
C GLY A 19 34.77 -30.75 6.66
N ARG A 20 33.43 -30.75 6.60
CA ARG A 20 32.55 -30.62 7.79
C ARG A 20 31.57 -31.80 7.87
N PRO A 21 31.42 -32.47 9.03
CA PRO A 21 30.45 -33.55 9.19
C PRO A 21 29.01 -33.00 9.16
N ARG A 22 28.09 -33.79 8.59
CA ARG A 22 26.64 -33.56 8.67
C ARG A 22 26.15 -33.85 10.10
N GLU A 23 25.14 -33.12 10.53
CA GLU A 23 24.40 -33.37 11.77
C GLU A 23 23.58 -34.67 11.73
N ASN A 24 23.23 -35.16 12.91
CA ASN A 24 22.35 -36.31 13.10
C ASN A 24 21.00 -35.84 13.67
N PHE A 25 20.01 -35.66 12.78
CA PHE A 25 18.62 -35.36 13.16
C PHE A 25 17.86 -36.64 13.51
N ARG A 26 17.25 -36.68 14.69
CA ARG A 26 16.39 -37.77 15.15
C ARG A 26 15.06 -37.24 15.69
N VAL A 27 13.96 -37.69 15.09
CA VAL A 27 12.61 -37.48 15.62
C VAL A 27 12.47 -38.18 16.96
N LEU A 28 11.95 -37.46 17.96
CA LEU A 28 11.62 -37.97 19.29
C LEU A 28 10.14 -38.32 19.40
N ASN A 29 9.25 -37.48 18.85
CA ASN A 29 7.81 -37.73 18.79
C ASN A 29 7.12 -36.89 17.70
N VAL A 30 5.89 -37.24 17.36
CA VAL A 30 4.99 -36.43 16.49
C VAL A 30 3.61 -36.36 17.12
N PHE A 31 3.10 -35.14 17.31
CA PHE A 31 1.78 -34.87 17.87
C PHE A 31 0.87 -34.23 16.82
N HIS A 32 -0.45 -34.42 16.96
CA HIS A 32 -1.46 -33.79 16.10
C HIS A 32 -2.42 -33.01 17.01
N PRO A 33 -2.15 -31.73 17.34
CA PRO A 33 -2.91 -31.01 18.36
C PRO A 33 -4.33 -30.66 17.86
N PRO A 34 -5.40 -30.95 18.62
CA PRO A 34 -6.78 -30.84 18.14
C PRO A 34 -7.26 -29.41 17.87
N ASN A 35 -6.53 -28.41 18.38
CA ASN A 35 -6.80 -26.99 18.17
C ASN A 35 -6.10 -26.40 16.92
N ILE A 36 -5.25 -27.17 16.23
CA ILE A 36 -4.65 -26.79 14.93
C ILE A 36 -4.81 -27.94 13.91
N PRO A 37 -6.05 -28.26 13.49
CA PRO A 37 -6.32 -29.39 12.60
C PRO A 37 -5.63 -29.25 11.23
N GLY A 38 -5.14 -30.38 10.70
CA GLY A 38 -4.36 -30.44 9.45
C GLY A 38 -2.85 -30.19 9.63
N LYS A 39 -2.38 -29.97 10.87
CA LYS A 39 -0.97 -29.76 11.19
C LYS A 39 -0.44 -30.76 12.22
N SER A 40 0.80 -31.16 11.98
CA SER A 40 1.61 -32.03 12.84
C SER A 40 2.70 -31.22 13.53
N MET A 41 2.89 -31.48 14.83
CA MET A 41 3.99 -30.96 15.64
C MET A 41 5.04 -32.05 15.85
N VAL A 42 6.10 -31.99 15.05
CA VAL A 42 7.26 -32.90 15.11
C VAL A 42 8.25 -32.37 16.14
N VAL A 43 8.61 -33.19 17.12
CA VAL A 43 9.67 -32.87 18.08
C VAL A 43 10.90 -33.72 17.75
N GLY A 44 12.04 -33.08 17.48
CA GLY A 44 13.30 -33.73 17.15
C GLY A 44 14.47 -33.25 18.00
N VAL A 45 15.56 -34.00 17.95
CA VAL A 45 16.88 -33.62 18.48
C VAL A 45 17.90 -33.64 17.35
N ILE A 46 18.77 -32.63 17.32
CA ILE A 46 19.88 -32.49 16.40
C ILE A 46 21.16 -32.68 17.21
N ASP A 47 22.00 -33.61 16.79
CA ASP A 47 23.36 -33.82 17.30
C ASP A 47 24.39 -33.35 16.26
N MET A 48 25.33 -32.48 16.65
CA MET A 48 26.39 -31.96 15.79
C MET A 48 27.79 -32.30 16.34
N ASP A 49 28.56 -33.03 15.55
CA ASP A 49 29.98 -33.28 15.80
C ASP A 49 30.81 -31.97 15.78
N PRO A 50 32.05 -31.96 16.32
CA PRO A 50 32.92 -30.79 16.27
C PRO A 50 33.17 -30.34 14.83
N ASN A 51 33.10 -29.02 14.59
CA ASN A 51 33.11 -28.41 13.25
C ASN A 51 31.97 -28.86 12.30
N GLY A 52 30.95 -29.57 12.79
CA GLY A 52 29.79 -30.01 12.01
C GLY A 52 28.99 -28.85 11.43
N ALA A 53 28.38 -29.06 10.26
CA ALA A 53 27.58 -28.05 9.58
C ALA A 53 26.57 -28.61 8.57
N THR A 54 25.47 -27.89 8.45
CA THR A 54 24.34 -28.14 7.57
C THR A 54 24.45 -27.31 6.30
N PRO A 55 24.27 -27.90 5.09
CA PRO A 55 24.05 -27.14 3.86
C PRO A 55 22.79 -26.27 3.94
N SER A 56 22.83 -25.13 3.23
CA SER A 56 21.70 -24.20 3.10
C SER A 56 20.41 -24.89 2.61
N HIS A 57 19.29 -24.62 3.28
CA HIS A 57 18.03 -25.37 3.12
C HIS A 57 16.78 -24.64 3.64
N THR A 58 15.60 -25.21 3.40
CA THR A 58 14.31 -24.75 3.98
C THR A 58 13.60 -25.88 4.73
N HIS A 59 12.68 -25.52 5.63
CA HIS A 59 11.89 -26.47 6.44
C HIS A 59 10.49 -26.77 5.87
N GLY A 60 10.32 -26.77 4.54
CA GLY A 60 9.08 -27.27 3.90
C GLY A 60 7.79 -26.52 4.28
N GLY A 61 7.89 -25.26 4.72
CA GLY A 61 6.77 -24.45 5.22
C GLY A 61 6.48 -24.62 6.72
N ALA A 62 7.28 -25.39 7.47
CA ALA A 62 7.15 -25.51 8.92
C ALA A 62 7.53 -24.21 9.66
N ALA A 63 6.83 -23.91 10.76
CA ALA A 63 7.35 -23.04 11.81
C ALA A 63 8.25 -23.85 12.74
N VAL A 64 9.44 -23.34 13.09
CA VAL A 64 10.40 -24.06 13.96
C VAL A 64 10.70 -23.25 15.20
N VAL A 65 10.57 -23.86 16.38
CA VAL A 65 11.15 -23.36 17.65
C VAL A 65 12.30 -24.28 18.03
N ALA A 66 13.50 -23.76 18.18
CA ALA A 66 14.69 -24.56 18.50
C ALA A 66 15.41 -24.04 19.76
N MET A 67 15.94 -24.96 20.56
CA MET A 67 16.54 -24.69 21.87
C MET A 67 17.85 -25.47 22.04
N VAL A 68 18.95 -24.79 22.35
CA VAL A 68 20.25 -25.44 22.57
C VAL A 68 20.25 -26.19 23.91
N ALA A 69 20.60 -27.47 23.88
CA ALA A 69 20.71 -28.32 25.05
C ALA A 69 22.15 -28.38 25.60
N SER A 70 23.16 -28.34 24.72
CA SER A 70 24.59 -28.33 25.10
C SER A 70 25.46 -27.82 23.95
N GLY A 71 26.60 -27.22 24.28
CA GLY A 71 27.55 -26.66 23.30
C GLY A 71 27.12 -25.29 22.76
N THR A 72 27.69 -24.92 21.61
CA THR A 72 27.46 -23.62 20.94
C THR A 72 27.14 -23.85 19.46
N VAL A 73 26.05 -23.26 18.96
CA VAL A 73 25.68 -23.27 17.54
C VAL A 73 25.68 -21.86 16.95
N LEU A 74 25.97 -21.76 15.67
CA LEU A 74 25.73 -20.56 14.86
C LEU A 74 24.63 -20.88 13.86
N ASN A 75 23.58 -20.06 13.86
CA ASN A 75 22.47 -20.13 12.92
C ASN A 75 22.37 -18.81 12.14
N GLN A 76 21.99 -18.88 10.86
CA GLN A 76 21.70 -17.70 10.05
C GLN A 76 20.47 -17.99 9.19
N MET A 77 19.47 -17.11 9.31
CA MET A 77 18.18 -17.19 8.64
C MET A 77 18.08 -16.05 7.63
N ASN A 78 17.56 -16.34 6.45
CA ASN A 78 17.30 -15.36 5.40
C ASN A 78 18.56 -14.49 5.11
N CYS A 79 18.41 -13.16 5.09
CA CYS A 79 19.52 -12.21 4.95
C CYS A 79 19.98 -11.60 6.29
N GLU A 80 19.59 -12.18 7.43
CA GLU A 80 19.85 -11.64 8.77
C GLU A 80 21.32 -11.86 9.21
N GLU A 81 21.75 -11.18 10.28
CA GLU A 81 23.08 -11.43 10.86
C GLU A 81 23.15 -12.83 11.52
N PRO A 82 24.31 -13.53 11.46
CA PRO A 82 24.46 -14.85 12.10
C PRO A 82 24.36 -14.78 13.64
N ILE A 83 23.37 -15.48 14.20
CA ILE A 83 23.14 -15.59 15.64
C ILE A 83 23.99 -16.74 16.21
N VAL A 84 24.68 -16.51 17.33
CA VAL A 84 25.43 -17.55 18.05
C VAL A 84 24.72 -17.88 19.36
N SER A 85 24.15 -19.07 19.44
CA SER A 85 23.33 -19.57 20.55
C SER A 85 24.07 -20.63 21.38
N LYS A 86 23.92 -20.58 22.69
CA LYS A 86 24.53 -21.48 23.69
C LYS A 86 23.46 -22.23 24.48
N ALA A 87 23.86 -23.27 25.21
CA ALA A 87 22.97 -24.08 26.04
C ALA A 87 22.02 -23.24 26.91
N GLY A 88 20.71 -23.37 26.68
CA GLY A 88 19.64 -22.57 27.28
C GLY A 88 18.99 -21.54 26.35
N ASP A 89 19.69 -21.10 25.30
CA ASP A 89 19.17 -20.14 24.33
C ASP A 89 18.16 -20.79 23.37
N ILE A 90 17.21 -19.98 22.89
CA ILE A 90 16.10 -20.37 22.00
C ILE A 90 16.10 -19.44 20.79
N TRP A 91 15.81 -19.97 19.60
CA TRP A 91 15.47 -19.20 18.41
C TRP A 91 14.20 -19.72 17.73
N TYR A 92 13.65 -18.90 16.83
CA TYR A 92 12.45 -19.19 16.06
C TYR A 92 12.72 -18.97 14.57
N GLU A 93 12.16 -19.84 13.73
CA GLU A 93 12.22 -19.76 12.28
C GLU A 93 10.78 -19.81 11.76
N ALA A 94 10.36 -18.76 11.04
CA ALA A 94 8.98 -18.63 10.56
C ALA A 94 8.71 -19.57 9.36
N PRO A 95 7.43 -19.92 9.08
CA PRO A 95 7.02 -20.65 7.89
C PRO A 95 7.63 -20.10 6.60
N GLY A 96 8.51 -20.88 5.98
CA GLY A 96 9.18 -20.51 4.72
C GLY A 96 10.51 -19.77 4.86
N CYS A 97 11.04 -19.58 6.08
CA CYS A 97 12.40 -19.08 6.28
C CYS A 97 13.45 -19.98 5.60
N HIS A 98 14.53 -19.34 5.16
CA HIS A 98 15.69 -19.98 4.53
C HIS A 98 16.82 -20.10 5.54
N HIS A 99 17.21 -21.32 5.90
CA HIS A 99 18.25 -21.56 6.89
C HIS A 99 19.60 -21.67 6.18
N VAL A 100 20.24 -20.51 6.00
CA VAL A 100 21.44 -20.30 5.17
C VAL A 100 22.70 -20.92 5.80
N ARG A 101 22.82 -20.86 7.13
CA ARG A 101 23.91 -21.49 7.89
C ARG A 101 23.35 -22.12 9.16
N SER A 102 23.63 -23.40 9.40
CA SER A 102 23.54 -24.00 10.74
C SER A 102 24.83 -24.77 11.01
N GLU A 103 25.55 -24.39 12.05
CA GLU A 103 26.93 -24.79 12.29
C GLU A 103 27.18 -25.03 13.77
N ASN A 104 27.97 -26.05 14.10
CA ASN A 104 28.60 -26.14 15.41
C ASN A 104 29.71 -25.08 15.48
N ALA A 105 29.51 -24.07 16.33
CA ALA A 105 30.44 -22.97 16.57
C ALA A 105 31.31 -23.19 17.83
N GLY A 106 31.21 -24.38 18.43
CA GLY A 106 31.99 -24.79 19.58
C GLY A 106 33.48 -24.96 19.29
N GLY A 107 34.30 -24.74 20.32
CA GLY A 107 35.76 -24.71 20.18
C GLY A 107 36.40 -26.11 20.21
N GLY A 108 37.31 -26.39 19.26
CA GLY A 108 38.20 -27.55 19.30
C GLY A 108 37.47 -28.89 19.10
N SER A 109 37.11 -29.55 20.21
CA SER A 109 36.42 -30.85 20.22
C SER A 109 35.03 -30.79 20.88
N GLU A 110 34.43 -29.60 20.97
CA GLU A 110 33.08 -29.42 21.51
C GLU A 110 32.01 -29.92 20.53
N THR A 111 31.12 -30.80 21.01
CA THR A 111 29.89 -31.22 20.32
C THR A 111 28.73 -30.33 20.70
N ALA A 112 27.86 -29.98 19.75
CA ALA A 112 26.63 -29.25 20.02
C ALA A 112 25.40 -30.17 19.93
N ARG A 113 24.36 -29.89 20.72
CA ARG A 113 23.03 -30.52 20.65
C ARG A 113 21.96 -29.48 20.84
N PHE A 114 20.91 -29.53 20.03
CA PHE A 114 19.69 -28.75 20.21
C PHE A 114 18.44 -29.59 19.96
N PHE A 115 17.32 -29.16 20.53
CA PHE A 115 15.99 -29.68 20.20
C PHE A 115 15.32 -28.74 19.21
N ALA A 116 14.47 -29.29 18.33
CA ALA A 116 13.63 -28.51 17.43
C ALA A 116 12.18 -29.02 17.50
N VAL A 117 11.24 -28.09 17.58
CA VAL A 117 9.79 -28.33 17.51
C VAL A 117 9.30 -27.69 16.21
N LEU A 118 8.89 -28.53 15.25
CA LEU A 118 8.49 -28.14 13.91
C LEU A 118 6.97 -28.33 13.75
N ILE A 119 6.24 -27.25 13.50
CA ILE A 119 4.79 -27.27 13.24
C ILE A 119 4.58 -27.15 11.73
N VAL A 120 4.09 -28.21 11.09
CA VAL A 120 4.05 -28.38 9.63
C VAL A 120 2.72 -28.99 9.18
N ASP A 121 2.32 -28.78 7.93
CA ASP A 121 1.11 -29.40 7.37
C ASP A 121 1.25 -30.92 7.19
N ASP A 122 0.19 -31.67 7.49
CA ASP A 122 0.20 -33.14 7.49
C ASP A 122 0.60 -33.75 6.13
N GLU A 123 0.30 -33.07 5.02
CA GLU A 123 0.70 -33.52 3.68
C GLU A 123 2.22 -33.51 3.44
N VAL A 124 2.98 -32.64 4.13
CA VAL A 124 4.44 -32.54 3.96
C VAL A 124 5.13 -33.78 4.53
N ILE A 125 4.65 -34.28 5.67
CA ILE A 125 5.23 -35.45 6.34
C ILE A 125 4.56 -36.78 6.00
N ARG A 126 3.44 -36.75 5.25
CA ARG A 126 2.67 -37.93 4.81
C ARG A 126 3.54 -39.04 4.22
N ASP A 127 4.50 -38.64 3.38
CA ASP A 127 5.42 -39.55 2.68
C ASP A 127 6.79 -39.67 3.40
N GLY A 128 6.95 -39.04 4.58
CA GLY A 128 8.10 -39.15 5.47
C GLY A 128 8.56 -37.80 6.04
N VAL A 129 8.97 -37.78 7.33
CA VAL A 129 9.41 -36.56 8.04
C VAL A 129 10.68 -35.92 7.44
N HIS A 130 11.48 -36.68 6.70
CA HIS A 130 12.67 -36.15 6.00
C HIS A 130 12.31 -35.11 4.93
N ASN A 131 11.08 -35.15 4.37
CA ASN A 131 10.62 -34.20 3.36
C ASN A 131 10.44 -32.75 3.89
N ILE A 132 10.53 -32.54 5.21
CA ILE A 132 10.61 -31.19 5.79
C ILE A 132 11.89 -30.49 5.32
N PHE A 133 13.03 -31.18 5.27
CA PHE A 133 14.34 -30.57 5.04
C PHE A 133 14.67 -30.55 3.54
N VAL A 134 14.40 -29.44 2.87
CA VAL A 134 14.63 -29.28 1.42
C VAL A 134 15.93 -28.53 1.19
N LEU A 135 17.00 -29.26 0.85
CA LEU A 135 18.32 -28.69 0.57
C LEU A 135 18.35 -27.96 -0.78
N ASP A 136 19.00 -26.79 -0.83
CA ASP A 136 19.07 -25.96 -2.05
C ASP A 136 19.76 -26.70 -3.22
N VAL A 137 20.80 -27.46 -2.91
CA VAL A 137 21.55 -28.25 -3.90
C VAL A 137 20.69 -29.34 -4.53
N GLU A 138 19.76 -29.95 -3.79
CA GLU A 138 18.85 -30.94 -4.37
C GLU A 138 17.77 -30.32 -5.24
N LYS A 139 17.29 -29.12 -4.87
CA LYS A 139 16.40 -28.33 -5.72
C LYS A 139 17.08 -28.00 -7.05
N ALA A 140 18.32 -27.51 -6.99
CA ALA A 140 19.15 -27.23 -8.16
C ALA A 140 19.47 -28.49 -9.00
N GLU A 141 19.75 -29.66 -8.38
CA GLU A 141 19.89 -30.94 -9.11
C GLU A 141 18.60 -31.30 -9.87
N LYS A 142 17.44 -31.18 -9.23
CA LYS A 142 16.12 -31.51 -9.82
C LYS A 142 15.79 -30.57 -10.99
N GLU A 143 16.04 -29.26 -10.85
CA GLU A 143 15.83 -28.26 -11.89
C GLU A 143 16.82 -28.42 -13.06
N SER A 144 18.11 -28.65 -12.79
CA SER A 144 19.15 -28.89 -13.80
C SER A 144 18.94 -30.19 -14.58
N ALA A 145 18.50 -31.25 -13.92
CA ALA A 145 18.11 -32.50 -14.58
C ALA A 145 16.92 -32.29 -15.53
N HIS A 146 15.94 -31.46 -15.14
CA HIS A 146 14.79 -31.11 -15.97
C HIS A 146 15.19 -30.29 -17.21
N LEU A 147 16.12 -29.32 -17.07
CA LEU A 147 16.71 -28.60 -18.21
C LEU A 147 17.49 -29.53 -19.15
N THR A 148 18.28 -30.45 -18.58
CA THR A 148 19.10 -31.42 -19.34
C THR A 148 18.24 -32.40 -20.14
N LEU A 149 17.04 -32.74 -19.65
CA LEU A 149 16.04 -33.52 -20.39
C LEU A 149 15.44 -32.76 -21.58
N LEU A 150 15.13 -31.46 -21.40
CA LEU A 150 14.64 -30.60 -22.48
C LEU A 150 15.69 -30.39 -23.58
N ASN A 151 16.95 -30.20 -23.21
CA ASN A 151 18.07 -29.96 -24.14
C ASN A 151 18.52 -31.17 -24.98
N ARG A 152 17.89 -32.35 -24.82
CA ARG A 152 18.15 -33.54 -25.67
C ARG A 152 17.24 -33.66 -26.91
N ILE A 153 16.38 -32.68 -27.15
CA ILE A 153 15.50 -32.63 -28.33
C ILE A 153 16.24 -31.91 -29.48
N PRO A 154 16.49 -32.56 -30.64
CA PRO A 154 17.24 -31.95 -31.73
C PRO A 154 16.42 -30.88 -32.48
N PRO A 155 17.05 -29.76 -32.91
CA PRO A 155 16.32 -28.63 -33.49
C PRO A 155 15.91 -28.92 -34.95
N LEU A 156 14.60 -29.02 -35.19
CA LEU A 156 14.01 -29.07 -36.54
C LEU A 156 12.84 -28.10 -36.64
N PHE A 157 13.04 -27.07 -37.49
CA PHE A 157 12.16 -25.92 -37.77
C PHE A 157 12.08 -24.86 -36.67
N GLY A 158 11.92 -23.60 -37.12
CA GLY A 158 12.20 -22.40 -36.33
C GLY A 158 11.12 -22.04 -35.30
N SER A 159 11.56 -21.36 -34.23
CA SER A 159 10.83 -21.16 -32.99
C SER A 159 9.56 -20.30 -33.11
N VAL A 160 8.43 -20.96 -33.34
CA VAL A 160 7.08 -20.47 -33.05
C VAL A 160 6.35 -21.58 -32.29
N PHE A 161 5.92 -21.29 -31.05
CA PHE A 161 5.32 -22.21 -30.06
C PHE A 161 6.18 -23.36 -29.52
N ILE A 162 6.52 -23.24 -28.23
CA ILE A 162 6.76 -24.23 -27.14
C ILE A 162 7.30 -23.34 -25.99
N LEU A 163 6.78 -23.34 -24.76
CA LEU A 163 6.09 -24.39 -24.01
C LEU A 163 4.62 -24.10 -23.68
N THR A 164 3.81 -25.16 -23.77
CA THR A 164 2.70 -25.42 -22.84
C THR A 164 2.82 -26.90 -22.47
N VAL A 165 2.40 -27.29 -21.27
CA VAL A 165 2.53 -28.65 -20.70
C VAL A 165 3.97 -29.04 -20.32
N PHE A 166 4.29 -28.88 -19.04
CA PHE A 166 4.35 -30.09 -18.19
C PHE A 166 3.81 -29.81 -16.79
N GLU A 167 2.51 -30.09 -16.62
CA GLU A 167 1.80 -30.02 -15.34
C GLU A 167 1.36 -31.45 -14.98
N HIS A 168 2.09 -32.10 -14.06
CA HIS A 168 1.60 -33.16 -13.17
C HIS A 168 2.76 -33.81 -12.37
N LYS A 169 2.99 -33.36 -11.14
CA LYS A 169 2.74 -34.17 -9.92
C LYS A 169 3.16 -33.46 -8.61
N THR A 170 2.43 -32.41 -8.25
CA THR A 170 2.33 -31.92 -6.86
C THR A 170 0.88 -31.49 -6.61
N HIS A 171 0.05 -32.45 -6.18
CA HIS A 171 -1.13 -32.20 -5.34
C HIS A 171 -0.79 -32.72 -3.93
N THR A 172 -1.28 -32.13 -2.84
CA THR A 172 -2.15 -30.95 -2.76
C THR A 172 -1.27 -29.69 -2.48
N TYR A 173 -1.43 -28.76 -1.51
CA TYR A 173 -2.46 -28.54 -0.50
C TYR A 173 -2.78 -27.06 -0.32
N THR A 174 -3.96 -26.65 -0.81
CA THR A 174 -4.66 -25.45 -0.36
C THR A 174 -5.72 -25.88 0.65
N SER A 175 -5.59 -25.47 1.91
CA SER A 175 -6.60 -25.68 2.94
C SER A 175 -7.39 -24.39 3.17
N TYR A 176 -8.71 -24.51 3.26
CA TYR A 176 -9.63 -23.39 3.42
C TYR A 176 -9.65 -22.91 4.88
N ASN A 177 -9.73 -21.60 5.07
CA ASN A 177 -10.45 -21.02 6.21
C ASN A 177 -11.83 -20.56 5.71
N ASN A 178 -12.88 -20.78 6.51
CA ASN A 178 -14.26 -20.60 6.06
C ASN A 178 -14.61 -19.13 5.79
N MET A 179 -15.11 -18.86 4.58
CA MET A 179 -15.97 -17.73 4.27
C MET A 179 -17.26 -18.27 3.65
N ASN A 180 -18.38 -18.14 4.37
CA ASN A 180 -19.69 -18.50 3.83
C ASN A 180 -20.12 -17.43 2.82
N VAL A 181 -20.20 -17.81 1.54
CA VAL A 181 -20.97 -17.06 0.54
C VAL A 181 -22.38 -17.65 0.53
N LEU A 182 -23.37 -16.83 0.85
CA LEU A 182 -24.79 -17.18 0.69
C LEU A 182 -25.19 -16.97 -0.78
N GLU A 183 -25.38 -18.07 -1.51
CA GLU A 183 -26.09 -18.07 -2.79
C GLU A 183 -27.51 -18.63 -2.58
N LEU A 184 -28.51 -18.08 -3.26
CA LEU A 184 -29.92 -18.39 -2.99
C LEU A 184 -30.34 -19.77 -3.52
N ASP A 185 -31.05 -20.51 -2.67
CA ASP A 185 -31.70 -21.77 -3.03
C ASP A 185 -32.83 -21.58 -4.06
N LEU A 186 -32.78 -22.34 -5.16
CA LEU A 186 -33.94 -22.62 -6.02
C LEU A 186 -33.90 -24.09 -6.44
N ALA A 187 -34.68 -24.92 -5.73
CA ALA A 187 -34.56 -26.38 -5.72
C ALA A 187 -34.94 -27.06 -7.06
N GLY A 188 -34.23 -28.15 -7.44
CA GLY A 188 -34.41 -28.74 -8.78
C GLY A 188 -33.79 -30.12 -9.12
N SER A 189 -33.87 -31.12 -8.22
CA SER A 189 -33.58 -32.56 -8.50
C SER A 189 -32.12 -33.05 -8.68
N PHE A 190 -31.92 -34.34 -8.42
CA PHE A 190 -30.61 -35.00 -8.29
C PHE A 190 -29.94 -35.49 -9.60
N HIS A 191 -28.61 -35.53 -9.57
CA HIS A 191 -27.67 -36.35 -10.38
C HIS A 191 -27.97 -36.68 -11.85
N GLN A 192 -27.17 -36.08 -12.75
CA GLN A 192 -26.32 -36.85 -13.68
C GLN A 192 -25.17 -36.01 -14.26
N SER A 193 -24.04 -36.65 -14.58
CA SER A 193 -22.79 -35.98 -14.99
C SER A 193 -22.82 -35.47 -16.44
N LYS A 194 -22.38 -34.22 -16.67
CA LYS A 194 -22.33 -33.60 -18.01
C LYS A 194 -21.02 -33.92 -18.76
N PRO A 195 -21.02 -33.91 -20.12
CA PRO A 195 -19.99 -34.59 -20.92
C PRO A 195 -18.94 -33.68 -21.58
N ALA A 196 -17.79 -34.26 -21.92
CA ALA A 196 -16.68 -33.57 -22.58
C ALA A 196 -16.97 -33.06 -24.01
N ARG A 197 -16.33 -31.93 -24.35
CA ARG A 197 -16.31 -31.16 -25.61
C ARG A 197 -16.14 -32.05 -26.86
N ARG A 198 -16.84 -31.73 -27.96
CA ARG A 198 -16.70 -32.43 -29.26
C ARG A 198 -15.45 -31.93 -30.01
N VAL A 199 -14.75 -32.82 -30.72
CA VAL A 199 -13.55 -32.51 -31.54
C VAL A 199 -13.76 -32.94 -33.00
N GLY A 200 -13.20 -32.19 -33.95
CA GLY A 200 -13.64 -32.16 -35.35
C GLY A 200 -13.29 -33.35 -36.26
N LEU A 201 -12.41 -34.27 -35.86
CA LEU A 201 -12.04 -35.42 -36.69
C LEU A 201 -11.64 -36.66 -35.86
N ALA A 202 -12.27 -37.80 -36.14
CA ALA A 202 -11.91 -39.10 -35.58
C ALA A 202 -10.89 -39.82 -36.48
N CYS A 203 -9.96 -40.57 -35.87
CA CYS A 203 -9.00 -41.41 -36.60
C CYS A 203 -9.67 -42.56 -37.35
N ALA A 204 -8.99 -43.11 -38.37
CA ALA A 204 -9.54 -44.16 -39.22
C ALA A 204 -9.96 -45.43 -38.45
N PRO A 205 -9.22 -45.96 -37.44
CA PRO A 205 -9.67 -47.12 -36.67
C PRO A 205 -10.94 -46.87 -35.86
N CYS A 206 -11.03 -45.75 -35.13
CA CYS A 206 -12.22 -45.40 -34.37
C CYS A 206 -13.42 -45.11 -35.28
N ARG A 207 -13.21 -44.39 -36.39
CA ARG A 207 -14.23 -44.17 -37.42
C ARG A 207 -14.74 -45.48 -38.01
N LYS A 208 -13.86 -46.42 -38.40
CA LYS A 208 -14.24 -47.73 -38.96
C LYS A 208 -15.01 -48.61 -37.96
N LYS A 209 -14.78 -48.45 -36.66
CA LYS A 209 -15.56 -49.12 -35.59
C LYS A 209 -16.74 -48.31 -35.05
N HIS A 210 -17.03 -47.12 -35.60
CA HIS A 210 -18.06 -46.19 -35.11
C HIS A 210 -17.88 -45.79 -33.61
N LEU A 211 -16.64 -45.84 -33.10
CA LEU A 211 -16.31 -45.52 -31.71
C LEU A 211 -15.94 -44.04 -31.54
N ARG A 212 -16.29 -43.47 -30.38
CA ARG A 212 -15.92 -42.09 -30.00
C ARG A 212 -14.40 -41.98 -29.89
N CYS A 213 -13.84 -41.01 -30.59
CA CYS A 213 -12.41 -40.71 -30.65
C CYS A 213 -12.12 -39.42 -29.90
N ASP A 214 -11.07 -39.42 -29.07
CA ASP A 214 -10.53 -38.28 -28.32
C ASP A 214 -9.68 -37.33 -29.20
N ALA A 215 -9.41 -37.72 -30.45
CA ALA A 215 -8.73 -36.95 -31.49
C ALA A 215 -7.28 -36.53 -31.17
N ARG A 216 -6.67 -37.09 -30.12
CA ARG A 216 -5.24 -36.89 -29.80
C ARG A 216 -4.34 -37.43 -30.92
N THR A 217 -3.32 -36.66 -31.27
CA THR A 217 -2.26 -36.99 -32.21
C THR A 217 -0.93 -37.19 -31.47
N PRO A 218 -0.04 -38.12 -31.87
CA PRO A 218 -0.15 -38.97 -33.07
C PRO A 218 -1.14 -40.13 -32.93
N VAL A 219 -1.38 -40.64 -31.71
CA VAL A 219 -2.24 -41.81 -31.44
C VAL A 219 -3.34 -41.43 -30.44
N CYS A 220 -4.60 -41.76 -30.77
CA CYS A 220 -5.72 -41.51 -29.86
C CYS A 220 -5.72 -42.51 -28.71
N ALA A 221 -6.21 -42.11 -27.52
CA ALA A 221 -6.13 -42.93 -26.30
C ALA A 221 -6.74 -44.33 -26.48
N ARG A 222 -7.84 -44.43 -27.25
CA ARG A 222 -8.46 -45.72 -27.58
C ARG A 222 -7.55 -46.62 -28.42
N CYS A 223 -6.81 -46.07 -29.38
CA CYS A 223 -5.88 -46.83 -30.22
C CYS A 223 -4.61 -47.24 -29.49
N ILE A 224 -4.18 -46.47 -28.47
CA ILE A 224 -3.12 -46.89 -27.54
C ILE A 224 -3.59 -48.14 -26.77
N ALA A 225 -4.76 -48.07 -26.13
CA ALA A 225 -5.31 -49.18 -25.33
C ALA A 225 -5.63 -50.44 -26.16
N ASP A 226 -6.16 -50.28 -27.38
CA ASP A 226 -6.42 -51.37 -28.33
C ASP A 226 -5.11 -51.91 -29.01
N ASN A 227 -3.94 -51.30 -28.74
CA ASN A 227 -2.64 -51.47 -29.42
C ASN A 227 -2.74 -51.50 -30.96
N LYS A 228 -3.25 -50.41 -31.55
CA LYS A 228 -3.53 -50.29 -32.99
C LYS A 228 -2.97 -49.01 -33.60
N GLN A 229 -2.46 -49.14 -34.82
CA GLN A 229 -1.93 -48.02 -35.59
C GLN A 229 -3.02 -46.97 -35.86
N CYS A 230 -2.89 -45.80 -35.24
CA CYS A 230 -3.82 -44.70 -35.38
C CYS A 230 -3.41 -43.80 -36.55
N VAL A 231 -4.28 -43.67 -37.55
CA VAL A 231 -4.04 -42.84 -38.74
C VAL A 231 -5.17 -41.83 -38.90
N TYR A 232 -4.81 -40.57 -39.16
CA TYR A 232 -5.75 -39.48 -39.47
C TYR A 232 -5.59 -39.08 -40.95
N GLU A 233 -6.52 -39.53 -41.79
CA GLU A 233 -6.50 -39.20 -43.22
C GLU A 233 -6.97 -37.76 -43.48
N LYS A 234 -6.22 -37.02 -44.30
CA LYS A 234 -6.60 -35.67 -44.73
C LYS A 234 -7.81 -35.73 -45.68
N SER A 235 -8.89 -35.04 -45.32
CA SER A 235 -10.13 -35.00 -46.11
C SER A 235 -9.90 -34.49 -47.53
N ARG A 236 -10.53 -35.14 -48.53
CA ARG A 236 -10.47 -34.76 -49.95
C ARG A 236 -11.72 -34.02 -50.47
N ARG A 237 -12.66 -33.60 -49.61
CA ARG A 237 -13.87 -32.86 -50.03
C ARG A 237 -13.69 -31.34 -49.89
N GLY A 238 -13.75 -30.62 -51.02
CA GLY A 238 -14.14 -29.20 -51.12
C GLY A 238 -13.23 -28.16 -50.43
N GLY A 239 -12.45 -27.31 -51.12
CA GLY A 239 -12.25 -27.23 -52.57
C GLY A 239 -12.94 -26.07 -53.29
N ARG A 240 -12.64 -24.81 -52.91
CA ARG A 240 -12.63 -23.67 -53.86
C ARG A 240 -11.44 -22.75 -53.58
N ARG A 241 -10.51 -22.68 -54.54
CA ARG A 241 -9.42 -21.71 -54.63
C ARG A 241 -9.78 -20.65 -55.67
N ARG A 242 -9.40 -19.38 -55.44
CA ARG A 242 -8.88 -18.41 -56.43
C ARG A 242 -8.61 -17.07 -55.74
N LYS A 243 -7.57 -16.29 -56.08
CA LYS A 243 -6.17 -16.59 -56.44
C LYS A 243 -5.38 -15.26 -56.31
N PRO A 244 -4.09 -15.22 -55.92
CA PRO A 244 -3.29 -14.00 -55.98
C PRO A 244 -2.70 -13.72 -57.38
N SER A 245 -2.44 -12.43 -57.64
CA SER A 245 -1.52 -11.84 -58.63
C SER A 245 -1.39 -10.34 -58.25
N GLU A 246 -0.26 -9.72 -57.92
CA GLU A 246 1.10 -9.67 -58.51
C GLU A 246 1.38 -8.40 -59.34
N SER A 247 2.35 -7.61 -58.86
CA SER A 247 3.37 -6.84 -59.61
C SER A 247 3.06 -5.47 -60.24
N ALA A 248 4.05 -4.57 -60.08
CA ALA A 248 4.38 -3.35 -60.87
C ALA A 248 3.35 -2.20 -60.92
N SER A 249 3.70 -0.91 -61.04
CA SER A 249 4.95 -0.11 -60.93
C SER A 249 4.57 1.39 -61.09
N GLY A 250 5.26 2.43 -60.61
CA GLY A 250 6.49 2.59 -59.82
C GLY A 250 7.04 4.04 -59.98
N LEU A 251 8.05 4.44 -59.18
CA LEU A 251 8.92 5.65 -59.33
C LEU A 251 8.31 7.08 -59.26
N GLY A 252 9.05 8.01 -58.63
CA GLY A 252 8.78 9.47 -58.57
C GLY A 252 8.46 9.97 -57.15
N SER A 253 9.36 10.53 -56.32
CA SER A 253 10.39 11.59 -56.48
C SER A 253 9.93 13.03 -56.19
N GLY A 254 9.71 13.34 -54.90
CA GLY A 254 10.14 14.60 -54.25
C GLY A 254 9.42 15.93 -54.53
N GLY A 255 9.49 16.84 -53.53
CA GLY A 255 9.58 18.29 -53.79
C GLY A 255 8.47 19.21 -53.23
N TYR A 256 8.75 19.80 -52.07
CA TYR A 256 8.40 21.18 -51.65
C TYR A 256 6.96 21.72 -51.64
N SER A 257 6.54 22.11 -50.43
CA SER A 257 6.06 23.44 -50.02
C SER A 257 5.50 24.43 -51.05
N THR A 258 4.34 25.03 -50.72
CA THR A 258 4.23 26.50 -50.54
C THR A 258 3.03 26.87 -49.66
N ALA A 259 2.89 28.14 -49.27
CA ALA A 259 1.99 28.62 -48.21
C ALA A 259 1.09 29.79 -48.67
N SER A 260 0.44 30.46 -47.70
CA SER A 260 -0.25 31.78 -47.79
C SER A 260 -1.70 31.80 -48.30
N SER A 261 -2.58 32.76 -47.92
CA SER A 261 -2.61 33.70 -46.76
C SER A 261 -3.94 34.49 -46.73
N ALA A 262 -4.42 34.87 -45.52
CA ALA A 262 -5.18 36.09 -45.16
C ALA A 262 -5.62 35.97 -43.67
N LEU A 263 -5.26 36.84 -42.71
CA LEU A 263 -5.60 38.27 -42.50
C LEU A 263 -7.10 38.46 -42.15
N LEU A 264 -7.48 39.25 -41.13
CA LEU A 264 -7.06 40.63 -40.84
C LEU A 264 -6.90 40.98 -39.33
N THR A 265 -6.23 42.10 -39.05
CA THR A 265 -6.23 42.85 -37.77
C THR A 265 -6.90 44.23 -38.00
N PRO A 266 -7.55 44.83 -36.98
CA PRO A 266 -6.98 46.01 -36.30
C PRO A 266 -7.26 46.00 -34.77
N GLY A 267 -6.79 46.91 -33.91
CA GLY A 267 -5.89 48.07 -34.07
C GLY A 267 -5.92 48.93 -32.79
N LEU A 268 -4.82 49.62 -32.44
CA LEU A 268 -4.72 50.47 -31.23
C LEU A 268 -4.99 51.96 -31.54
N PRO A 269 -5.48 52.71 -30.55
CA PRO A 269 -5.11 54.10 -30.31
C PRO A 269 -4.44 54.31 -28.94
N ALA A 270 -3.82 55.47 -28.74
CA ALA A 270 -3.21 55.93 -27.49
C ALA A 270 -3.76 57.32 -27.09
N ASP A 271 -3.20 57.90 -26.01
CA ASP A 271 -3.55 59.18 -25.38
C ASP A 271 -4.92 59.17 -24.64
N GLN A 272 -5.13 59.85 -23.50
CA GLN A 272 -4.49 61.08 -22.99
C GLN A 272 -4.13 61.07 -21.48
N LEU A 273 -3.43 62.12 -21.05
CA LEU A 273 -2.98 62.41 -19.68
C LEU A 273 -4.01 63.19 -18.86
N TRP A 274 -4.19 62.88 -17.56
CA TRP A 274 -4.51 63.90 -16.54
C TRP A 274 -4.14 63.47 -15.11
N VAL A 275 -3.76 64.44 -14.27
CA VAL A 275 -3.45 64.31 -12.83
C VAL A 275 -3.94 65.59 -12.14
N PRO A 276 -4.75 65.52 -11.07
CA PRO A 276 -4.29 66.07 -9.79
C PRO A 276 -4.89 65.44 -8.50
N SER A 277 -4.01 65.22 -7.51
CA SER A 277 -4.16 65.57 -6.07
C SER A 277 -5.53 65.96 -5.49
N SER A 278 -5.94 65.27 -4.41
CA SER A 278 -6.06 65.90 -3.07
C SER A 278 -6.13 64.90 -1.89
N SER A 279 -5.34 65.15 -0.85
CA SER A 279 -5.39 64.55 0.50
C SER A 279 -6.41 65.30 1.40
N PRO A 280 -6.53 65.09 2.74
CA PRO A 280 -5.87 64.16 3.68
C PRO A 280 -6.91 63.28 4.46
N GLU A 281 -6.66 62.58 5.57
CA GLU A 281 -6.16 62.98 6.90
C GLU A 281 -5.16 61.99 7.54
N SER A 282 -4.56 62.39 8.67
CA SER A 282 -3.41 61.71 9.30
C SER A 282 -3.51 61.65 10.82
N VAL A 283 -2.88 60.63 11.43
CA VAL A 283 -2.34 60.66 12.80
C VAL A 283 -0.92 60.08 12.77
N MET A 284 -0.08 60.47 13.73
CA MET A 284 1.38 60.53 13.58
C MET A 284 2.15 59.36 14.22
N VAL A 285 3.38 59.15 13.74
CA VAL A 285 4.45 58.38 14.40
C VAL A 285 4.97 59.14 15.65
N PRO A 286 5.81 58.51 16.49
CA PRO A 286 7.23 58.86 16.37
C PRO A 286 8.19 57.66 16.51
N ALA A 287 9.19 57.61 15.62
CA ALA A 287 10.39 56.81 15.82
C ALA A 287 11.48 57.65 16.51
N VAL A 288 12.43 57.01 17.19
CA VAL A 288 13.62 57.68 17.74
C VAL A 288 14.88 56.93 17.26
N GLN A 289 15.76 57.66 16.58
CA GLN A 289 17.11 57.20 16.22
C GLN A 289 18.12 57.59 17.31
N ALA A 290 19.14 56.77 17.53
CA ALA A 290 20.37 57.17 18.22
C ALA A 290 21.57 56.39 17.63
N GLN A 291 22.75 57.02 17.59
CA GLN A 291 23.92 56.51 16.87
C GLN A 291 25.02 55.96 17.80
N ALA A 292 25.64 54.88 17.32
CA ALA A 292 26.99 54.36 17.56
C ALA A 292 27.90 55.01 18.63
N ARG A 293 28.55 54.14 19.42
CA ARG A 293 29.99 54.29 19.70
C ARG A 293 30.66 52.93 19.95
N SER A 294 31.91 52.79 19.52
CA SER A 294 32.76 51.62 19.78
C SER A 294 33.79 51.92 20.87
N THR A 295 34.06 50.94 21.74
CA THR A 295 35.26 50.87 22.59
C THR A 295 35.62 49.41 22.80
N THR A 296 36.78 48.99 22.30
CA THR A 296 37.36 47.66 22.54
C THR A 296 38.17 47.64 23.83
N SER A 297 37.86 46.69 24.72
CA SER A 297 38.79 46.12 25.70
C SER A 297 38.31 44.72 26.02
N GLY A 298 39.11 43.70 25.71
CA GLY A 298 38.73 42.30 25.88
C GLY A 298 39.19 41.70 27.20
N LEU A 299 38.39 40.78 27.74
CA LEU A 299 38.86 39.70 28.61
C LEU A 299 38.25 38.40 28.07
N THR A 300 39.06 37.36 27.87
CA THR A 300 38.60 36.06 27.39
C THR A 300 38.02 35.23 28.54
N THR A 301 36.70 35.18 28.64
CA THR A 301 35.97 34.19 29.44
C THR A 301 35.16 33.31 28.51
N HIS A 302 35.36 31.99 28.56
CA HIS A 302 34.49 31.05 27.86
C HIS A 302 33.06 31.19 28.41
N PRO A 303 32.03 31.36 27.56
CA PRO A 303 30.66 31.39 28.02
C PRO A 303 30.21 29.97 28.38
N THR A 304 30.05 29.69 29.67
CA THR A 304 29.21 28.57 30.11
C THR A 304 27.79 28.85 29.60
N PRO A 305 27.11 27.90 28.92
CA PRO A 305 25.71 28.11 28.54
C PRO A 305 24.86 28.36 29.78
N SER A 306 23.86 29.24 29.66
CA SER A 306 22.91 29.45 30.75
C SER A 306 21.93 28.27 30.83
N ALA A 307 21.47 27.93 32.03
CA ALA A 307 20.49 26.85 32.24
C ALA A 307 19.19 27.04 31.43
N THR A 308 18.87 28.27 31.00
CA THR A 308 17.80 28.55 30.04
C THR A 308 18.12 28.02 28.64
N ALA A 309 19.34 28.25 28.13
CA ALA A 309 19.77 27.81 26.80
C ALA A 309 19.95 26.29 26.72
N GLU A 310 20.40 25.65 27.82
CA GLU A 310 20.45 24.18 27.92
C GLU A 310 19.04 23.57 27.87
N ASN A 311 18.07 24.18 28.56
CA ASN A 311 16.68 23.73 28.57
C ASN A 311 15.98 23.98 27.20
N ASP A 312 16.28 25.09 26.52
CA ASP A 312 15.80 25.37 25.17
C ASP A 312 16.41 24.44 24.11
N ALA A 313 17.69 24.07 24.25
CA ALA A 313 18.32 23.06 23.39
C ALA A 313 17.66 21.68 23.58
N LEU A 314 17.51 21.23 24.84
CA LEU A 314 16.84 19.96 25.16
C LEU A 314 15.38 19.91 24.66
N ARG A 315 14.66 21.04 24.77
CA ARG A 315 13.31 21.21 24.20
C ARG A 315 13.31 21.12 22.67
N THR A 316 14.29 21.73 22.01
CA THR A 316 14.44 21.71 20.55
C THR A 316 14.74 20.29 20.04
N ASP A 317 15.66 19.59 20.70
CA ASP A 317 16.00 18.20 20.36
C ASP A 317 14.82 17.25 20.56
N ARG A 318 14.00 17.45 21.60
CA ARG A 318 12.74 16.71 21.78
C ARG A 318 11.78 16.90 20.59
N LEU A 319 11.65 18.10 20.03
CA LEU A 319 10.78 18.35 18.88
C LEU A 319 11.28 17.64 17.61
N TYR A 320 12.60 17.59 17.37
CA TYR A 320 13.15 16.79 16.26
C TYR A 320 12.87 15.29 16.46
N ASN A 321 13.08 14.75 17.66
CA ASN A 321 12.79 13.35 17.95
C ASN A 321 11.31 13.01 17.72
N LEU A 322 10.38 13.90 18.07
CA LEU A 322 8.95 13.73 17.78
C LEU A 322 8.65 13.73 16.27
N TYR A 323 9.25 14.64 15.50
CA TYR A 323 9.16 14.64 14.03
C TYR A 323 9.66 13.30 13.44
N TYR A 324 10.84 12.83 13.85
CA TYR A 324 11.41 11.57 13.34
C TYR A 324 10.64 10.32 13.80
N THR A 325 9.97 10.36 14.95
CA THR A 325 9.18 9.23 15.47
C THR A 325 7.78 9.14 14.86
N PHE A 326 7.10 10.27 14.68
CA PHE A 326 5.65 10.29 14.39
C PHE A 326 5.26 10.85 13.01
N PHE A 327 6.19 11.47 12.26
CA PHE A 327 5.85 12.09 10.97
C PHE A 327 6.78 11.65 9.83
N HIS A 328 8.09 11.59 10.09
CA HIS A 328 9.10 11.19 9.11
C HIS A 328 8.88 9.79 8.50
N PRO A 329 8.49 8.72 9.22
CA PRO A 329 8.38 7.38 8.64
C PRO A 329 7.39 7.28 7.47
N ALA A 330 6.32 8.08 7.49
CA ALA A 330 5.35 8.16 6.41
C ALA A 330 5.63 9.28 5.39
N HIS A 331 6.67 10.11 5.59
CA HIS A 331 7.11 11.19 4.70
C HIS A 331 8.66 11.31 4.59
N PRO A 332 9.43 10.22 4.39
CA PRO A 332 10.89 10.25 4.56
C PRO A 332 11.60 10.89 3.37
N CYS A 333 11.62 12.23 3.31
CA CYS A 333 12.38 13.03 2.36
C CYS A 333 13.64 13.69 2.95
N VAL A 334 13.59 14.08 4.23
CA VAL A 334 14.71 14.71 4.94
C VAL A 334 15.79 13.65 5.20
N LEU A 335 17.05 14.08 5.29
CA LEU A 335 18.13 13.20 5.76
C LEU A 335 17.82 12.59 7.13
N PRO A 336 18.20 11.33 7.41
CA PRO A 336 18.20 10.75 8.75
C PRO A 336 18.97 11.66 9.72
N TRP A 337 18.49 11.80 10.97
CA TRP A 337 19.00 12.81 11.91
C TRP A 337 20.52 12.82 12.07
N ARG A 338 21.15 11.64 12.08
CA ARG A 338 22.60 11.48 12.21
C ARG A 338 23.42 12.04 11.03
N PHE A 339 22.82 12.17 9.84
CA PHE A 339 23.46 12.80 8.68
C PHE A 339 23.09 14.28 8.57
N LEU A 340 21.83 14.63 8.87
CA LEU A 340 21.40 16.03 8.92
C LEU A 340 22.23 16.83 9.93
N SER A 341 22.39 16.32 11.15
CA SER A 341 23.14 16.95 12.24
C SER A 341 24.61 17.22 11.89
N GLN A 342 25.28 16.33 11.15
CA GLN A 342 26.64 16.56 10.65
C GLN A 342 26.70 17.76 9.70
N ARG A 343 25.71 17.92 8.80
CA ARG A 343 25.61 19.07 7.91
C ARG A 343 25.25 20.39 8.63
N LEU A 344 24.67 20.32 9.84
CA LEU A 344 24.39 21.51 10.66
C LEU A 344 25.65 22.20 11.24
N GLU A 345 26.84 21.64 11.03
CA GLU A 345 28.12 22.32 11.30
C GLU A 345 28.53 23.27 10.17
N THR A 346 28.14 22.99 8.92
CA THR A 346 28.62 23.70 7.72
C THR A 346 27.54 24.43 6.92
N GLU A 347 26.31 23.89 6.89
CA GLU A 347 25.21 24.34 6.01
C GLU A 347 24.01 24.87 6.80
N ARG A 348 24.19 25.17 8.10
CA ARG A 348 23.11 25.54 9.03
C ARG A 348 22.19 26.63 8.49
N GLU A 349 22.72 27.71 7.92
CA GLU A 349 21.91 28.83 7.43
C GLU A 349 20.97 28.41 6.29
N THR A 350 21.42 27.52 5.40
CA THR A 350 20.62 26.95 4.30
C THR A 350 19.58 25.95 4.79
N ILE A 351 19.90 25.17 5.83
CA ILE A 351 19.00 24.16 6.40
C ILE A 351 18.03 24.78 7.44
N GLN A 352 18.28 26.02 7.90
CA GLN A 352 17.53 26.67 8.98
C GLN A 352 16.00 26.77 8.77
N PRO A 353 15.47 27.05 7.55
CA PRO A 353 14.02 27.05 7.32
C PRO A 353 13.40 25.67 7.54
N LEU A 354 14.06 24.61 7.06
CA LEU A 354 13.64 23.22 7.25
C LEU A 354 13.64 22.82 8.73
N LEU A 355 14.66 23.22 9.50
CA LEU A 355 14.70 22.95 10.94
C LEU A 355 13.52 23.55 11.70
N TYR A 356 13.05 24.74 11.32
CA TYR A 356 11.87 25.35 11.96
C TYR A 356 10.57 24.65 11.56
N VAL A 357 10.43 24.21 10.31
CA VAL A 357 9.29 23.40 9.86
C VAL A 357 9.26 22.04 10.56
N MET A 358 10.41 21.38 10.76
CA MET A 358 10.52 20.13 11.52
C MET A 358 10.12 20.32 12.99
N GLN A 359 10.58 21.41 13.65
CA GLN A 359 10.16 21.75 15.02
C GLN A 359 8.66 22.03 15.11
N TYR A 360 8.11 22.78 14.15
CA TYR A 360 6.68 23.09 14.07
C TYR A 360 5.84 21.81 13.97
N ILE A 361 6.20 20.88 13.08
CA ILE A 361 5.53 19.57 12.97
C ILE A 361 5.70 18.76 14.26
N GLY A 362 6.92 18.71 14.83
CA GLY A 362 7.18 18.01 16.09
C GLY A 362 6.36 18.52 17.28
N ALA A 363 6.03 19.81 17.30
CA ALA A 363 5.20 20.41 18.35
C ALA A 363 3.75 19.92 18.34
N HIS A 364 3.19 19.48 17.20
CA HIS A 364 1.85 18.88 17.16
C HIS A 364 1.76 17.56 17.95
N TYR A 365 2.89 16.91 18.24
CA TYR A 365 3.00 15.68 19.01
C TYR A 365 3.51 15.93 20.45
N ALA A 366 3.47 17.17 20.95
CA ALA A 366 3.88 17.55 22.30
C ALA A 366 2.76 18.31 23.03
N ASP A 367 2.06 17.63 23.94
CA ASP A 367 0.91 18.18 24.69
C ASP A 367 1.23 19.44 25.52
N ASP A 368 2.50 19.67 25.83
CA ASP A 368 3.03 20.79 26.61
C ASP A 368 3.62 21.94 25.78
N VAL A 369 3.52 21.90 24.43
CA VAL A 369 4.12 22.90 23.54
C VAL A 369 3.07 23.55 22.63
N ASP A 370 2.94 24.88 22.72
CA ASP A 370 2.21 25.66 21.71
C ASP A 370 3.00 25.73 20.40
N ALA A 371 2.41 25.23 19.32
CA ALA A 371 2.98 25.24 17.97
C ALA A 371 2.86 26.61 17.28
N SER A 372 2.01 27.52 17.76
CA SER A 372 1.70 28.82 17.11
C SER A 372 2.92 29.74 16.90
N PRO A 373 3.87 29.86 17.85
CA PRO A 373 5.10 30.62 17.64
C PRO A 373 6.00 29.98 16.57
N LEU A 374 6.07 28.65 16.52
CA LEU A 374 6.86 27.91 15.53
C LEU A 374 6.24 28.00 14.12
N ALA A 375 4.91 28.05 14.01
CA ALA A 375 4.22 28.34 12.75
C ALA A 375 4.58 29.74 12.22
N THR A 376 4.60 30.75 13.11
CA THR A 376 4.97 32.14 12.78
C THR A 376 6.43 32.26 12.37
N ILE A 377 7.34 31.60 13.10
CA ILE A 377 8.77 31.57 12.77
C ILE A 377 8.98 30.88 11.42
N SER A 378 8.35 29.72 11.18
CA SER A 378 8.44 28.99 9.91
C SER A 378 8.00 29.87 8.73
N GLU A 379 6.88 30.57 8.83
CA GLU A 379 6.44 31.49 7.77
C GLU A 379 7.44 32.65 7.55
N SER A 380 8.01 33.21 8.62
CA SER A 380 9.03 34.27 8.51
C SER A 380 10.31 33.82 7.81
N GLN A 381 10.69 32.54 7.96
CA GLN A 381 11.87 31.94 7.33
C GLN A 381 11.60 31.51 5.88
N LEU A 382 10.37 31.12 5.56
CA LEU A 382 9.95 30.78 4.20
C LEU A 382 9.68 32.02 3.32
N ALA A 383 9.31 33.17 3.90
CA ALA A 383 8.95 34.38 3.15
C ALA A 383 10.02 34.90 2.16
N PRO A 384 11.34 34.93 2.47
CA PRO A 384 12.38 35.33 1.50
C PRO A 384 12.49 34.38 0.30
N ILE A 385 12.32 33.08 0.54
CA ILE A 385 12.35 32.02 -0.48
C ILE A 385 11.12 32.14 -1.39
N ARG A 386 9.92 32.25 -0.79
CA ARG A 386 8.64 32.40 -1.51
C ARG A 386 8.59 33.68 -2.37
N SER A 387 9.27 34.74 -1.93
CA SER A 387 9.43 35.98 -2.71
C SER A 387 10.61 35.97 -3.70
N LYS A 388 11.25 34.81 -3.92
CA LYS A 388 12.34 34.56 -4.87
C LYS A 388 13.53 35.52 -4.75
N GLN A 389 13.87 35.91 -3.52
CA GLN A 389 15.01 36.80 -3.23
C GLN A 389 16.37 36.09 -3.38
N ALA A 390 16.38 34.76 -3.31
CA ALA A 390 17.52 33.90 -3.56
C ALA A 390 17.12 32.74 -4.51
N ALA A 391 18.11 32.04 -5.07
CA ALA A 391 17.85 30.79 -5.78
C ALA A 391 17.51 29.69 -4.76
N ALA A 392 16.41 28.96 -4.99
CA ALA A 392 15.97 27.90 -4.10
C ALA A 392 16.90 26.67 -4.14
N THR A 393 17.00 25.99 -3.01
CA THR A 393 17.77 24.76 -2.79
C THR A 393 16.84 23.55 -2.57
N GLY A 394 17.40 22.35 -2.52
CA GLY A 394 16.63 21.14 -2.18
C GLY A 394 16.03 21.19 -0.77
N PHE A 395 16.73 21.80 0.19
CA PHE A 395 16.24 22.00 1.56
C PHE A 395 15.05 22.98 1.61
N ASP A 396 15.02 23.98 0.73
CA ASP A 396 13.89 24.92 0.63
C ASP A 396 12.62 24.23 0.09
N VAL A 397 12.79 23.32 -0.88
CA VAL A 397 11.68 22.47 -1.37
C VAL A 397 11.19 21.53 -0.27
N GLN A 398 12.10 20.91 0.50
CA GLN A 398 11.74 20.09 1.68
C GLN A 398 10.95 20.90 2.72
N ALA A 399 11.42 22.10 3.06
CA ALA A 399 10.73 22.97 4.01
C ALA A 399 9.34 23.37 3.51
N MET A 400 9.20 23.76 2.24
CA MET A 400 7.92 24.13 1.64
C MET A 400 6.93 22.96 1.54
N ILE A 401 7.35 21.76 1.12
CA ILE A 401 6.43 20.62 0.99
C ILE A 401 5.94 20.15 2.37
N LEU A 402 6.85 20.04 3.35
CA LEU A 402 6.49 19.63 4.73
C LEU A 402 5.58 20.67 5.40
N TYR A 403 5.87 21.97 5.22
CA TYR A 403 5.03 23.05 5.73
C TYR A 403 3.63 23.05 5.07
N SER A 404 3.54 22.75 3.77
CA SER A 404 2.24 22.65 3.08
C SER A 404 1.35 21.55 3.65
N ILE A 405 1.93 20.38 4.02
CA ILE A 405 1.21 19.27 4.66
C ILE A 405 0.76 19.66 6.07
N ALA A 406 1.64 20.29 6.86
CA ALA A 406 1.33 20.72 8.22
C ALA A 406 0.21 21.77 8.24
N VAL A 407 0.29 22.80 7.40
CA VAL A 407 -0.72 23.86 7.30
C VAL A 407 -2.07 23.32 6.80
N TYR A 408 -2.06 22.37 5.85
CA TYR A 408 -3.28 21.68 5.42
C TYR A 408 -3.98 20.98 6.59
N TRP A 409 -3.26 20.13 7.34
CA TRP A 409 -3.81 19.36 8.46
C TRP A 409 -4.07 20.20 9.74
N CYS A 410 -3.57 21.44 9.79
CA CYS A 410 -4.01 22.49 10.73
C CYS A 410 -5.39 23.10 10.38
N ASP A 411 -6.06 22.59 9.35
CA ASP A 411 -7.37 23.01 8.80
C ASP A 411 -7.36 24.23 7.87
N GLU A 412 -6.18 24.77 7.53
CA GLU A 412 -6.01 25.85 6.55
C GLU A 412 -5.93 25.30 5.11
N ILE A 413 -6.91 24.47 4.72
CA ILE A 413 -6.95 23.68 3.47
C ILE A 413 -6.48 24.48 2.24
N ASP A 414 -7.08 25.64 1.96
CA ASP A 414 -6.76 26.45 0.78
C ASP A 414 -5.33 27.02 0.83
N ARG A 415 -4.83 27.35 2.02
CA ARG A 415 -3.46 27.85 2.23
C ARG A 415 -2.45 26.72 2.03
N GLY A 416 -2.71 25.53 2.58
CA GLY A 416 -1.92 24.31 2.34
C GLY A 416 -1.86 23.96 0.85
N VAL A 417 -2.99 23.98 0.15
CA VAL A 417 -3.08 23.74 -1.31
C VAL A 417 -2.32 24.80 -2.12
N ASN A 418 -2.26 26.05 -1.65
CA ASN A 418 -1.45 27.09 -2.30
C ASN A 418 0.06 26.94 -2.01
N LEU A 419 0.45 26.62 -0.78
CA LEU A 419 1.84 26.28 -0.42
C LEU A 419 2.36 25.08 -1.21
N LEU A 420 1.51 24.07 -1.46
CA LEU A 420 1.82 22.94 -2.33
C LEU A 420 2.09 23.38 -3.78
N LYS A 421 1.26 24.28 -4.36
CA LYS A 421 1.51 24.84 -5.70
C LYS A 421 2.86 25.56 -5.77
N GLU A 422 3.19 26.33 -4.73
CA GLU A 422 4.48 27.02 -4.63
C GLU A 422 5.65 26.02 -4.50
N ALA A 423 5.50 24.94 -3.71
CA ALA A 423 6.49 23.87 -3.57
C ALA A 423 6.73 23.12 -4.89
N ILE A 424 5.67 22.78 -5.62
CA ILE A 424 5.74 22.16 -6.95
C ILE A 424 6.47 23.09 -7.93
N GLN A 425 6.08 24.37 -8.00
CA GLN A 425 6.76 25.33 -8.89
C GLN A 425 8.23 25.51 -8.51
N MET A 426 8.58 25.52 -7.23
CA MET A 426 9.96 25.61 -6.75
C MET A 426 10.79 24.39 -7.16
N ALA A 427 10.25 23.18 -7.01
CA ALA A 427 10.88 21.94 -7.44
C ALA A 427 11.11 21.90 -8.97
N LEU A 428 10.16 22.42 -9.76
CA LEU A 428 10.27 22.51 -11.22
C LEU A 428 11.22 23.62 -11.69
N ASP A 429 11.23 24.78 -11.03
CA ASP A 429 12.15 25.90 -11.32
C ASP A 429 13.62 25.45 -11.22
N ILE A 430 13.93 24.55 -10.27
CA ILE A 430 15.27 23.98 -10.07
C ILE A 430 15.50 22.63 -10.76
N GLN A 431 14.51 22.13 -11.53
CA GLN A 431 14.54 20.85 -12.26
C GLN A 431 14.72 19.60 -11.38
N MET A 432 14.23 19.61 -10.14
CA MET A 432 14.26 18.45 -9.22
C MET A 432 13.50 17.23 -9.78
N ASN A 433 12.60 17.42 -10.75
CA ASN A 433 11.92 16.36 -11.50
C ASN A 433 12.81 15.61 -12.51
N LYS A 434 14.10 15.95 -12.63
CA LYS A 434 15.08 15.27 -13.50
C LYS A 434 16.14 14.58 -12.65
N LYS A 435 16.53 13.34 -12.99
CA LYS A 435 17.59 12.59 -12.28
C LYS A 435 18.89 13.38 -12.10
N ASP A 436 19.26 14.18 -13.10
CA ASP A 436 20.51 14.95 -13.10
C ASP A 436 20.57 15.96 -11.94
N TYR A 437 19.43 16.37 -11.37
CA TYR A 437 19.40 17.21 -10.17
C TYR A 437 20.05 16.51 -8.97
N ALA A 438 19.73 15.23 -8.75
CA ALA A 438 20.26 14.49 -7.61
C ALA A 438 21.79 14.46 -7.66
N THR A 439 22.38 14.06 -8.79
CA THR A 439 23.84 13.99 -8.95
C THR A 439 24.52 15.37 -8.97
N ASN A 440 23.88 16.40 -9.55
CA ASN A 440 24.50 17.73 -9.66
C ASN A 440 24.48 18.50 -8.33
N PHE A 441 23.46 18.29 -7.48
CA PHE A 441 23.29 18.98 -6.20
C PHE A 441 23.48 18.08 -4.97
N GLY A 442 23.79 16.80 -5.16
CA GLY A 442 24.08 15.82 -4.10
C GLY A 442 25.50 15.90 -3.55
N GLN A 443 26.37 16.77 -4.08
CA GLN A 443 27.74 17.01 -3.58
C GLN A 443 28.67 15.77 -3.59
N ASN A 444 28.34 14.71 -4.32
CA ASN A 444 28.95 13.36 -4.24
C ASN A 444 28.69 12.63 -2.90
N ASP A 445 27.64 13.00 -2.17
CA ASP A 445 27.13 12.29 -0.99
C ASP A 445 25.86 11.50 -1.37
N PRO A 446 25.91 10.16 -1.44
CA PRO A 446 24.76 9.33 -1.78
C PRO A 446 23.55 9.54 -0.87
N MET A 447 23.74 9.95 0.39
CA MET A 447 22.64 10.27 1.30
C MET A 447 21.87 11.50 0.82
N LEU A 448 22.59 12.54 0.37
CA LEU A 448 22.00 13.78 -0.12
C LEU A 448 21.33 13.57 -1.48
N GLU A 449 21.94 12.78 -2.37
CA GLU A 449 21.33 12.36 -3.63
C GLU A 449 20.00 11.60 -3.42
N GLU A 450 19.96 10.71 -2.44
CA GLU A 450 18.76 9.94 -2.08
C GLU A 450 17.68 10.82 -1.45
N SER A 451 18.07 11.73 -0.54
CA SER A 451 17.22 12.81 -0.01
C SER A 451 16.57 13.63 -1.14
N TRP A 452 17.33 13.98 -2.19
CA TRP A 452 16.77 14.69 -3.36
C TRP A 452 15.78 13.84 -4.19
N ARG A 453 16.08 12.56 -4.45
CA ARG A 453 15.12 11.64 -5.11
C ARG A 453 13.82 11.53 -4.31
N ARG A 454 13.92 11.27 -3.00
CA ARG A 454 12.77 11.16 -2.08
C ARG A 454 11.99 12.47 -1.96
N THR A 455 12.63 13.62 -2.10
CA THR A 455 11.95 14.93 -2.06
C THR A 455 11.05 15.15 -3.26
N TRP A 456 11.52 14.88 -4.50
CA TRP A 456 10.64 14.95 -5.67
C TRP A 456 9.45 14.00 -5.56
N TRP A 457 9.70 12.76 -5.16
CA TRP A 457 8.64 11.77 -5.05
C TRP A 457 7.63 12.10 -3.94
N LEU A 458 8.06 12.70 -2.82
CA LEU A 458 7.14 13.23 -1.81
C LEU A 458 6.27 14.38 -2.36
N VAL A 459 6.80 15.26 -3.21
CA VAL A 459 6.01 16.33 -3.85
C VAL A 459 4.92 15.73 -4.75
N TYR A 460 5.27 14.77 -5.62
CA TYR A 460 4.32 14.07 -6.49
C TYR A 460 3.22 13.33 -5.69
N ILE A 461 3.63 12.57 -4.67
CA ILE A 461 2.74 11.77 -3.83
C ILE A 461 1.82 12.67 -2.97
N THR A 462 2.32 13.79 -2.45
CA THR A 462 1.52 14.75 -1.66
C THR A 462 0.47 15.46 -2.52
N ASP A 463 0.81 15.82 -3.77
CA ASP A 463 -0.16 16.41 -4.70
C ASP A 463 -1.30 15.44 -5.03
N ALA A 464 -0.99 14.15 -5.21
CA ALA A 464 -2.00 13.11 -5.39
C ALA A 464 -2.94 12.95 -4.18
N HIS A 465 -2.40 12.98 -2.94
CA HIS A 465 -3.23 12.92 -1.73
C HIS A 465 -4.14 14.16 -1.57
N MET A 466 -3.59 15.36 -1.78
CA MET A 466 -4.33 16.61 -1.60
C MET A 466 -5.36 16.82 -2.71
N ALA A 467 -5.09 16.33 -3.93
CA ALA A 467 -6.08 16.20 -5.00
C ALA A 467 -7.23 15.27 -4.61
N GLY A 468 -6.94 14.03 -4.19
CA GLY A 468 -7.98 13.08 -3.78
C GLY A 468 -8.80 13.56 -2.58
N SER A 469 -8.14 14.08 -1.56
CA SER A 469 -8.79 14.65 -0.37
C SER A 469 -9.56 15.97 -0.61
N THR A 470 -9.56 16.48 -1.85
CA THR A 470 -10.40 17.61 -2.29
C THR A 470 -11.25 17.26 -3.52
N HIS A 471 -11.16 16.02 -4.02
CA HIS A 471 -11.75 15.53 -5.27
C HIS A 471 -11.44 16.40 -6.52
N VAL A 472 -10.26 17.05 -6.53
CA VAL A 472 -9.80 17.91 -7.63
C VAL A 472 -8.77 17.15 -8.49
N TYR A 473 -9.24 16.55 -9.57
CA TYR A 473 -8.44 15.82 -10.56
C TYR A 473 -8.41 16.55 -11.93
N PRO A 474 -7.37 16.36 -12.76
CA PRO A 474 -6.13 15.61 -12.50
C PRO A 474 -5.21 16.33 -11.49
N PHE A 475 -4.10 15.70 -11.11
CA PHE A 475 -3.10 16.29 -10.23
C PHE A 475 -2.39 17.46 -10.93
N ARG A 476 -1.78 18.36 -10.16
CA ARG A 476 -0.93 19.46 -10.66
C ARG A 476 0.38 18.91 -11.22
N THR A 477 0.83 17.77 -10.72
CA THR A 477 1.98 17.01 -11.23
C THR A 477 1.63 15.93 -12.26
N SER A 478 0.35 15.72 -12.59
CA SER A 478 -0.06 14.80 -13.66
C SER A 478 0.54 15.25 -15.00
N ASN A 479 0.97 14.29 -15.82
CA ASN A 479 1.60 14.52 -17.14
C ASN A 479 2.90 15.34 -17.12
N ILE A 480 3.51 15.62 -15.96
CA ILE A 480 4.86 16.19 -15.90
C ILE A 480 5.88 15.12 -16.31
N ASP A 481 6.73 15.44 -17.29
CA ASP A 481 7.89 14.62 -17.65
C ASP A 481 8.87 14.56 -16.47
N MET A 482 8.98 13.37 -15.87
CA MET A 482 9.81 13.10 -14.69
C MET A 482 10.73 11.92 -14.98
N SER A 483 12.02 12.10 -14.70
CA SER A 483 13.06 11.10 -14.95
C SER A 483 13.86 10.72 -13.70
N VAL A 484 13.42 11.18 -12.52
CA VAL A 484 14.04 10.87 -11.23
C VAL A 484 14.01 9.36 -10.98
N ASP A 485 15.16 8.79 -10.60
CA ASP A 485 15.24 7.37 -10.27
C ASP A 485 14.48 7.04 -8.97
N LEU A 486 14.20 5.75 -8.75
CA LEU A 486 13.40 5.27 -7.62
C LEU A 486 14.23 5.19 -6.33
N PRO A 487 13.66 5.57 -5.16
CA PRO A 487 14.34 5.47 -3.87
C PRO A 487 14.71 4.03 -3.47
N CYS A 488 15.72 3.91 -2.61
CA CYS A 488 16.06 2.65 -1.91
C CYS A 488 15.03 2.29 -0.82
N GLU A 489 15.25 1.22 -0.05
CA GLU A 489 14.39 0.87 1.08
C GLU A 489 14.50 1.90 2.22
N GLU A 490 13.45 2.00 3.03
CA GLU A 490 13.40 2.88 4.22
C GLU A 490 14.52 2.51 5.23
N GLU A 491 14.74 1.21 5.44
CA GLU A 491 15.77 0.69 6.34
C GLU A 491 17.18 1.01 5.81
N ASP A 492 17.41 0.86 4.49
CA ASP A 492 18.67 1.21 3.84
C ASP A 492 18.95 2.72 3.94
N TYR A 493 17.92 3.56 3.83
CA TYR A 493 18.05 5.01 3.97
C TYR A 493 18.44 5.41 5.40
N GLU A 494 17.74 4.93 6.41
CA GLU A 494 18.07 5.21 7.82
C GLU A 494 19.42 4.58 8.23
N ALA A 495 19.74 3.37 7.75
CA ALA A 495 21.03 2.69 7.91
C ALA A 495 22.16 3.29 7.04
N GLY A 496 21.83 4.16 6.08
CA GLY A 496 22.78 4.86 5.22
C GLY A 496 23.50 3.97 4.22
N VAL A 497 22.87 2.87 3.84
CA VAL A 497 23.38 1.85 2.90
C VAL A 497 22.76 2.13 1.53
N ILE A 498 23.08 3.28 0.94
CA ILE A 498 22.45 3.73 -0.31
C ILE A 498 22.90 2.85 -1.47
N CYS A 499 22.03 1.92 -1.86
CA CYS A 499 22.19 1.12 -3.06
C CYS A 499 22.07 1.98 -4.35
N PRO A 500 22.67 1.56 -5.48
CA PRO A 500 22.46 2.21 -6.77
C PRO A 500 20.96 2.27 -7.11
N PRO A 501 20.39 3.44 -7.42
CA PRO A 501 18.95 3.58 -7.62
C PRO A 501 18.50 2.92 -8.93
N THR A 502 17.25 2.43 -8.94
CA THR A 502 16.66 1.78 -10.12
C THR A 502 15.80 2.77 -10.89
N THR A 503 15.85 2.75 -12.23
CA THR A 503 15.15 3.75 -13.05
C THR A 503 13.66 3.41 -13.25
N LEU A 504 12.86 4.41 -13.63
CA LEU A 504 11.44 4.24 -13.94
C LEU A 504 11.20 3.27 -15.11
N GLU A 505 12.08 3.26 -16.11
CA GLU A 505 11.99 2.38 -17.27
C GLU A 505 12.16 0.90 -16.89
N VAL A 506 12.97 0.60 -15.87
CA VAL A 506 13.16 -0.77 -15.36
C VAL A 506 11.92 -1.23 -14.59
N TYR A 507 11.27 -0.34 -13.83
CA TYR A 507 10.01 -0.64 -13.13
C TYR A 507 8.83 -0.83 -14.09
N ASP A 508 8.74 -0.01 -15.14
CA ASP A 508 7.67 -0.05 -16.15
C ASP A 508 7.78 -1.27 -17.12
N ILE A 509 8.80 -2.13 -16.97
CA ILE A 509 8.95 -3.41 -17.71
C ILE A 509 9.20 -4.64 -16.82
N ARG A 510 9.07 -4.51 -15.49
CA ARG A 510 9.58 -5.50 -14.51
C ARG A 510 9.00 -6.91 -14.65
N GLU A 511 7.80 -7.06 -15.20
CA GLU A 511 7.15 -8.33 -15.51
C GLU A 511 7.77 -9.08 -16.71
N PHE A 512 8.54 -8.38 -17.56
CA PHE A 512 9.25 -8.95 -18.71
C PHE A 512 10.73 -9.22 -18.43
N LEU A 513 11.26 -8.75 -17.28
CA LEU A 513 12.62 -9.04 -16.85
C LEU A 513 12.74 -10.51 -16.41
N PRO A 514 13.82 -11.23 -16.82
CA PRO A 514 14.15 -12.54 -16.27
C PRO A 514 14.28 -12.49 -14.74
N GLU A 515 13.92 -13.58 -14.06
CA GLU A 515 13.89 -13.62 -12.59
C GLU A 515 15.25 -13.34 -11.93
N ALA A 516 16.35 -13.63 -12.62
CA ALA A 516 17.71 -13.34 -12.16
C ALA A 516 18.15 -11.89 -12.39
N ASP A 517 17.45 -11.15 -13.25
CA ASP A 517 17.75 -9.77 -13.65
C ASP A 517 16.72 -8.76 -13.08
N ARG A 518 15.64 -9.23 -12.46
CA ARG A 518 14.62 -8.36 -11.84
C ARG A 518 15.14 -7.81 -10.50
N PRO A 519 15.27 -6.48 -10.32
CA PRO A 519 15.64 -5.92 -9.03
C PRO A 519 14.49 -6.06 -8.02
N SER A 520 14.82 -6.12 -6.73
CA SER A 520 13.83 -5.90 -5.67
C SER A 520 13.50 -4.42 -5.61
N PHE A 521 12.21 -4.07 -5.70
CA PHE A 521 11.74 -2.70 -5.57
C PHE A 521 11.40 -2.39 -4.11
N SER A 522 11.75 -1.18 -3.68
CA SER A 522 11.49 -0.70 -2.32
C SER A 522 10.01 -0.46 -2.07
N SER A 523 9.63 -0.37 -0.79
CA SER A 523 8.28 0.05 -0.41
C SER A 523 7.93 1.41 -1.03
N TYR A 524 8.88 2.35 -1.04
CA TYR A 524 8.71 3.65 -1.69
C TYR A 524 8.56 3.56 -3.21
N ALA A 525 9.35 2.70 -3.88
CA ALA A 525 9.22 2.47 -5.33
C ALA A 525 7.85 1.89 -5.71
N GLU A 526 7.33 0.94 -4.92
CA GLU A 526 6.00 0.37 -5.13
C GLU A 526 4.88 1.39 -4.84
N LEU A 527 5.03 2.27 -3.84
CA LEU A 527 4.12 3.40 -3.61
C LEU A 527 4.11 4.37 -4.81
N ILE A 528 5.28 4.77 -5.33
CA ILE A 528 5.40 5.60 -6.55
C ILE A 528 4.69 4.92 -7.73
N GLY A 529 4.90 3.62 -7.90
CA GLY A 529 4.29 2.82 -8.95
C GLY A 529 2.76 2.78 -8.86
N LEU A 530 2.21 2.60 -7.65
CA LEU A 530 0.77 2.69 -7.40
C LEU A 530 0.22 4.09 -7.71
N THR A 531 0.87 5.16 -7.22
CA THR A 531 0.44 6.54 -7.49
C THR A 531 0.46 6.86 -8.99
N ARG A 532 1.51 6.45 -9.73
CA ARG A 532 1.59 6.59 -11.19
C ARG A 532 0.51 5.81 -11.93
N SER A 533 0.08 4.66 -11.42
CA SER A 533 -1.03 3.88 -11.97
C SER A 533 -2.39 4.56 -11.74
N ILE A 534 -2.62 5.14 -10.56
CA ILE A 534 -3.84 5.89 -10.23
C ILE A 534 -3.91 7.19 -11.07
N ASP A 535 -2.80 7.92 -11.20
CA ASP A 535 -2.66 9.10 -12.06
C ASP A 535 -3.08 8.79 -13.52
N LYS A 536 -2.50 7.73 -14.10
CA LYS A 536 -2.85 7.25 -15.45
C LYS A 536 -4.32 6.87 -15.61
N ALA A 537 -4.97 6.33 -14.57
CA ALA A 537 -6.39 6.00 -14.59
C ALA A 537 -7.30 7.25 -14.46
N LEU A 538 -6.84 8.30 -13.76
CA LEU A 538 -7.61 9.51 -13.47
C LEU A 538 -7.26 10.73 -14.34
N ALA A 539 -6.31 10.62 -15.26
CA ALA A 539 -5.87 11.70 -16.15
C ALA A 539 -6.97 12.26 -17.10
N SER A 540 -8.17 11.67 -17.11
CA SER A 540 -9.33 12.15 -17.86
C SER A 540 -10.41 12.70 -16.94
N ASP A 541 -10.98 13.87 -17.29
CA ASP A 541 -12.04 14.54 -16.53
C ASP A 541 -13.37 13.77 -16.56
N TRP A 542 -13.50 12.86 -15.59
CA TRP A 542 -14.57 11.87 -15.49
C TRP A 542 -15.87 12.44 -14.93
N SER A 543 -15.80 13.59 -14.25
CA SER A 543 -16.94 14.29 -13.64
C SER A 543 -18.05 14.67 -14.64
N LYS A 544 -17.74 14.66 -15.94
CA LYS A 544 -18.58 15.17 -17.04
C LYS A 544 -19.13 14.09 -17.98
N ASN A 545 -18.88 12.79 -17.74
CA ASN A 545 -19.32 11.73 -18.66
C ASN A 545 -19.50 10.36 -17.97
N ALA A 546 -20.74 9.94 -17.76
CA ALA A 546 -21.07 8.64 -17.13
C ALA A 546 -20.47 7.42 -17.87
N ALA A 547 -20.35 7.45 -19.20
CA ALA A 547 -19.74 6.35 -19.96
C ALA A 547 -18.21 6.25 -19.74
N LEU A 548 -17.56 7.35 -19.36
CA LEU A 548 -16.14 7.39 -19.03
C LEU A 548 -15.85 6.78 -17.65
N VAL A 549 -16.78 6.89 -16.69
CA VAL A 549 -16.62 6.34 -15.33
C VAL A 549 -16.45 4.82 -15.33
N HIS A 550 -17.24 4.09 -16.14
CA HIS A 550 -17.07 2.63 -16.29
C HIS A 550 -15.68 2.27 -16.87
N THR A 551 -15.24 2.98 -17.91
CA THR A 551 -13.92 2.74 -18.54
C THR A 551 -12.78 3.02 -17.56
N ILE A 552 -12.91 4.05 -16.72
CA ILE A 552 -11.94 4.38 -15.67
C ILE A 552 -11.94 3.34 -14.56
N CYS A 553 -13.10 2.83 -14.14
CA CYS A 553 -13.18 1.70 -13.21
C CYS A 553 -12.43 0.48 -13.75
N GLU A 554 -12.67 0.08 -15.00
CA GLU A 554 -11.99 -1.06 -15.62
C GLU A 554 -10.46 -0.83 -15.71
N ASN A 555 -10.01 0.35 -16.13
CA ASN A 555 -8.59 0.69 -16.18
C ASN A 555 -7.92 0.71 -14.80
N ALA A 556 -8.60 1.23 -13.78
CA ALA A 556 -8.15 1.26 -12.40
C ALA A 556 -8.07 -0.15 -11.80
N ASP A 557 -9.13 -0.95 -11.98
CA ASP A 557 -9.19 -2.36 -11.59
C ASP A 557 -8.01 -3.16 -12.18
N ILE A 558 -7.76 -3.02 -13.48
CA ILE A 558 -6.64 -3.67 -14.17
C ILE A 558 -5.31 -3.22 -13.58
N SER A 559 -5.12 -1.91 -13.39
CA SER A 559 -3.86 -1.34 -12.91
C SER A 559 -3.54 -1.75 -11.46
N VAL A 560 -4.56 -1.73 -10.59
CA VAL A 560 -4.47 -2.16 -9.18
C VAL A 560 -4.23 -3.66 -9.07
N ALA A 561 -4.95 -4.48 -9.85
CA ALA A 561 -4.77 -5.94 -9.86
C ALA A 561 -3.40 -6.35 -10.40
N ALA A 562 -2.91 -5.68 -11.46
CA ALA A 562 -1.57 -5.89 -12.00
C ALA A 562 -0.48 -5.51 -10.98
N TRP A 563 -0.59 -4.34 -10.34
CA TRP A 563 0.32 -3.91 -9.28
C TRP A 563 0.38 -4.94 -8.15
N HIS A 564 -0.77 -5.30 -7.57
CA HIS A 564 -0.84 -6.24 -6.45
C HIS A 564 -0.34 -7.65 -6.81
N SER A 565 -0.51 -8.08 -8.06
CA SER A 565 -0.01 -9.38 -8.54
C SER A 565 1.51 -9.41 -8.72
N LEU A 566 2.12 -8.27 -9.05
CA LEU A 566 3.57 -8.12 -9.23
C LEU A 566 4.34 -7.82 -7.94
N LEU A 567 3.65 -7.46 -6.84
CA LEU A 567 4.30 -7.22 -5.54
C LEU A 567 5.13 -8.44 -5.09
N PRO A 568 6.39 -8.24 -4.66
CA PRO A 568 7.19 -9.25 -3.96
C PRO A 568 6.45 -9.78 -2.72
N PRO A 569 6.59 -11.06 -2.33
CA PRO A 569 5.88 -11.63 -1.18
C PRO A 569 6.03 -10.83 0.12
N CYS A 570 7.23 -10.30 0.39
CA CYS A 570 7.54 -9.47 1.56
C CYS A 570 6.86 -8.09 1.59
N LYS A 571 6.29 -7.62 0.46
CA LYS A 571 5.54 -6.35 0.38
C LYS A 571 4.02 -6.57 0.33
N ARG A 572 3.54 -7.83 0.37
CA ARG A 572 2.09 -8.15 0.26
C ARG A 572 1.32 -7.93 1.55
N ASP A 573 2.00 -7.96 2.70
CA ASP A 573 1.48 -7.57 4.01
C ASP A 573 2.35 -6.39 4.51
N PRO A 574 1.78 -5.29 5.02
CA PRO A 574 2.58 -4.23 5.63
C PRO A 574 3.08 -4.60 7.04
N LEU A 575 2.55 -5.64 7.68
CA LEU A 575 3.08 -6.14 8.95
C LEU A 575 4.31 -7.02 8.70
N ARG A 576 5.43 -6.64 9.30
CA ARG A 576 6.74 -7.30 9.16
C ARG A 576 6.89 -8.44 10.17
N SER A 577 7.86 -9.32 9.94
CA SER A 577 8.11 -10.51 10.77
C SER A 577 8.59 -10.21 12.19
N ASP A 578 9.07 -9.00 12.45
CA ASP A 578 9.43 -8.49 13.78
C ASP A 578 8.23 -7.83 14.51
N GLY A 579 7.07 -7.73 13.86
CA GLY A 579 5.88 -7.05 14.38
C GLY A 579 5.83 -5.54 14.11
N THR A 580 6.82 -4.96 13.44
CA THR A 580 6.77 -3.55 12.99
C THR A 580 5.89 -3.41 11.74
N VAL A 581 5.45 -2.19 11.44
CA VAL A 581 4.66 -1.89 10.24
C VAL A 581 5.49 -1.10 9.24
N ASP A 582 5.48 -1.57 8.00
CA ASP A 582 5.96 -0.84 6.85
C ASP A 582 5.01 0.33 6.54
N GLU A 583 5.28 1.50 7.11
CA GLU A 583 4.43 2.70 6.98
C GLU A 583 4.17 3.09 5.52
N ILE A 584 5.10 2.79 4.62
CA ILE A 584 5.00 3.13 3.20
C ILE A 584 4.07 2.15 2.46
N MET A 585 4.16 0.84 2.70
CA MET A 585 3.20 -0.14 2.16
C MET A 585 1.84 -0.10 2.85
N PHE A 586 1.78 0.24 4.14
CA PHE A 586 0.54 0.52 4.87
C PHE A 586 -0.21 1.67 4.19
N LYS A 587 0.48 2.80 3.98
CA LYS A 587 0.00 3.97 3.23
C LYS A 587 -0.41 3.62 1.81
N ALA A 588 0.40 2.84 1.06
CA ALA A 588 0.05 2.39 -0.28
C ALA A 588 -1.27 1.60 -0.32
N LYS A 589 -1.46 0.65 0.60
CA LYS A 589 -2.71 -0.13 0.71
C LYS A 589 -3.89 0.72 1.16
N PHE A 590 -3.67 1.69 2.04
CA PHE A 590 -4.69 2.67 2.43
C PHE A 590 -5.19 3.49 1.23
N ILE A 591 -4.28 4.01 0.42
CA ILE A 591 -4.60 4.74 -0.83
C ILE A 591 -5.40 3.84 -1.78
N LEU A 592 -4.90 2.62 -2.03
CA LEU A 592 -5.51 1.65 -2.96
C LEU A 592 -6.99 1.38 -2.62
N HIS A 593 -7.29 1.11 -1.36
CA HIS A 593 -8.65 0.78 -0.94
C HIS A 593 -9.55 2.02 -0.83
N ALA A 594 -9.03 3.17 -0.40
CA ALA A 594 -9.80 4.42 -0.40
C ALA A 594 -10.18 4.86 -1.84
N TYR A 595 -9.24 4.72 -2.77
CA TYR A 595 -9.44 4.98 -4.19
C TYR A 595 -10.48 4.03 -4.81
N ALA A 596 -10.42 2.73 -4.49
CA ALA A 596 -11.41 1.75 -4.95
C ALA A 596 -12.84 2.08 -4.48
N ILE A 597 -13.00 2.65 -3.28
CA ILE A 597 -14.30 3.14 -2.78
C ILE A 597 -14.76 4.37 -3.58
N GLU A 598 -13.86 5.32 -3.82
CA GLU A 598 -14.17 6.55 -4.55
C GLU A 598 -14.66 6.31 -5.98
N ILE A 599 -14.01 5.43 -6.75
CA ILE A 599 -14.40 5.16 -8.15
C ILE A 599 -15.63 4.26 -8.28
N HIS A 600 -15.83 3.29 -7.38
CA HIS A 600 -16.92 2.33 -7.49
C HIS A 600 -18.21 2.79 -6.80
N ARG A 601 -18.15 3.67 -5.78
CA ARG A 601 -19.36 4.14 -5.09
C ARG A 601 -20.38 4.79 -6.04
N PRO A 602 -20.00 5.67 -7.00
CA PRO A 602 -20.92 6.26 -7.97
C PRO A 602 -21.69 5.24 -8.84
N LEU A 603 -21.20 4.01 -8.95
CA LEU A 603 -21.78 2.93 -9.77
C LEU A 603 -22.41 1.80 -8.92
N SER A 604 -22.56 2.01 -7.61
CA SER A 604 -23.00 1.01 -6.62
C SER A 604 -24.42 1.29 -6.08
N THR A 605 -24.97 0.37 -5.27
CA THR A 605 -26.21 0.63 -4.50
C THR A 605 -25.98 1.47 -3.22
N LEU A 606 -24.76 1.95 -2.97
CA LEU A 606 -24.43 2.73 -1.77
C LEU A 606 -24.83 4.19 -1.95
N ALA A 607 -26.14 4.43 -1.78
CA ALA A 607 -26.80 5.72 -1.97
C ALA A 607 -26.07 6.89 -1.26
N TYR A 608 -26.24 8.08 -1.82
CA TYR A 608 -25.73 9.34 -1.29
C TYR A 608 -26.82 10.07 -0.51
N SER A 609 -26.47 10.61 0.66
CA SER A 609 -27.32 11.51 1.44
C SER A 609 -26.78 12.95 1.37
N SER A 610 -27.67 13.94 1.34
CA SER A 610 -27.29 15.37 1.30
C SER A 610 -26.45 15.78 2.51
N VAL A 611 -26.64 15.14 3.67
CA VAL A 611 -25.86 15.39 4.90
C VAL A 611 -24.37 15.11 4.72
N GLU A 612 -23.97 14.26 3.77
CA GLU A 612 -22.56 13.93 3.52
C GLU A 612 -21.73 15.16 3.14
N SER A 613 -22.36 16.15 2.50
CA SER A 613 -21.74 17.46 2.18
C SER A 613 -21.29 18.25 3.40
N THR A 614 -21.70 17.86 4.62
CA THR A 614 -21.17 18.37 5.89
C THR A 614 -19.69 18.03 6.05
N CYS A 615 -19.21 16.92 5.48
CA CYS A 615 -17.81 16.55 5.52
C CYS A 615 -17.09 16.92 4.22
N LYS A 616 -16.06 17.77 4.30
CA LYS A 616 -15.29 18.19 3.11
C LYS A 616 -14.49 17.07 2.43
N CYS A 617 -14.39 15.90 3.07
CA CYS A 617 -13.75 14.69 2.54
C CYS A 617 -14.77 13.66 2.00
N ALA A 618 -16.03 14.06 1.83
CA ALA A 618 -17.01 13.28 1.09
C ALA A 618 -16.86 13.55 -0.41
N PRO A 619 -16.85 12.53 -1.28
CA PRO A 619 -16.88 12.73 -2.73
C PRO A 619 -18.18 13.45 -3.13
N PRO A 620 -18.12 14.37 -4.11
CA PRO A 620 -19.30 15.10 -4.57
C PRO A 620 -20.37 14.13 -5.07
N VAL A 621 -21.63 14.46 -4.80
CA VAL A 621 -22.78 13.67 -5.30
C VAL A 621 -22.72 13.64 -6.84
N PRO A 622 -22.76 12.46 -7.49
CA PRO A 622 -22.80 12.37 -8.94
C PRO A 622 -23.97 13.17 -9.53
N ALA A 623 -23.77 13.78 -10.70
CA ALA A 623 -24.86 14.42 -11.42
C ALA A 623 -25.97 13.40 -11.73
N GLU A 624 -27.23 13.80 -11.59
CA GLU A 624 -28.40 12.95 -11.86
C GLU A 624 -28.55 12.64 -13.36
N ASP A 625 -27.78 11.67 -13.86
CA ASP A 625 -28.04 10.92 -15.10
C ASP A 625 -27.06 9.72 -15.21
N ALA A 626 -27.15 8.77 -14.26
CA ALA A 626 -26.55 7.45 -14.43
C ALA A 626 -27.49 6.60 -15.31
N PRO A 627 -27.16 6.29 -16.58
CA PRO A 627 -28.04 5.54 -17.45
C PRO A 627 -28.22 4.12 -16.91
N GLY A 628 -29.45 3.60 -16.99
CA GLY A 628 -29.85 2.32 -16.37
C GLY A 628 -28.94 1.15 -16.74
N SER A 629 -28.01 0.83 -15.85
CA SER A 629 -27.02 -0.23 -15.99
C SER A 629 -27.61 -1.60 -15.60
N ASP A 630 -26.91 -2.66 -16.00
CA ASP A 630 -27.28 -4.03 -15.60
C ASP A 630 -27.20 -4.14 -14.06
N THR A 631 -28.27 -4.62 -13.42
CA THR A 631 -28.32 -4.89 -11.97
C THR A 631 -27.11 -5.68 -11.48
N THR A 632 -26.59 -6.59 -12.31
CA THR A 632 -25.39 -7.41 -12.06
C THR A 632 -24.12 -6.55 -11.96
N GLN A 633 -23.99 -5.49 -12.77
CA GLN A 633 -22.87 -4.55 -12.72
C GLN A 633 -22.94 -3.67 -11.46
N ILE A 634 -24.13 -3.16 -11.11
CA ILE A 634 -24.33 -2.37 -9.89
C ILE A 634 -23.97 -3.19 -8.65
N GLN A 635 -24.39 -4.46 -8.61
CA GLN A 635 -24.01 -5.40 -7.55
C GLN A 635 -22.49 -5.63 -7.50
N LEU A 636 -21.81 -5.78 -8.64
CA LEU A 636 -20.36 -5.92 -8.69
C LEU A 636 -19.63 -4.70 -8.11
N HIS A 637 -20.00 -3.48 -8.50
CA HIS A 637 -19.41 -2.26 -7.93
C HIS A 637 -19.67 -2.14 -6.43
N THR A 638 -20.87 -2.51 -5.97
CA THR A 638 -21.22 -2.57 -4.55
C THR A 638 -20.31 -3.54 -3.78
N LEU A 639 -20.11 -4.76 -4.29
CA LEU A 639 -19.22 -5.75 -3.69
C LEU A 639 -17.77 -5.26 -3.62
N LYS A 640 -17.28 -4.52 -4.62
CA LYS A 640 -15.93 -3.92 -4.60
C LYS A 640 -15.80 -2.84 -3.51
N CYS A 641 -16.77 -1.94 -3.38
CA CYS A 641 -16.80 -0.97 -2.27
C CYS A 641 -16.75 -1.67 -0.91
N LEU A 642 -17.61 -2.67 -0.68
CA LEU A 642 -17.68 -3.40 0.59
C LEU A 642 -16.37 -4.17 0.89
N HIS A 643 -15.76 -4.77 -0.13
CA HIS A 643 -14.46 -5.44 0.01
C HIS A 643 -13.34 -4.47 0.39
N ALA A 644 -13.28 -3.30 -0.23
CA ALA A 644 -12.30 -2.25 0.07
C ALA A 644 -12.50 -1.64 1.47
N ILE A 645 -13.75 -1.40 1.87
CA ILE A 645 -14.12 -1.00 3.26
C ILE A 645 -13.60 -2.05 4.26
N GLU A 646 -13.76 -3.34 3.96
CA GLU A 646 -13.24 -4.39 4.84
C GLU A 646 -11.71 -4.42 4.90
N GLN A 647 -11.00 -4.21 3.78
CA GLN A 647 -9.53 -4.21 3.81
C GLN A 647 -8.97 -3.00 4.57
N LEU A 648 -9.61 -1.82 4.47
CA LEU A 648 -9.28 -0.68 5.35
C LEU A 648 -9.53 -1.01 6.83
N GLY A 649 -10.64 -1.70 7.14
CA GLY A 649 -10.90 -2.23 8.48
C GLY A 649 -9.80 -3.17 8.98
N ARG A 650 -9.25 -4.02 8.11
CA ARG A 650 -8.13 -4.93 8.44
C ARG A 650 -6.80 -4.19 8.66
N LEU A 651 -6.55 -3.09 7.95
CA LEU A 651 -5.37 -2.24 8.21
C LEU A 651 -5.49 -1.49 9.55
N MET A 652 -6.68 -1.01 9.91
CA MET A 652 -6.93 -0.30 11.17
C MET A 652 -6.85 -1.17 12.45
N ILE A 653 -6.77 -2.50 12.33
CA ILE A 653 -6.60 -3.43 13.46
C ILE A 653 -5.17 -3.99 13.58
N LEU A 654 -4.23 -3.54 12.75
CA LEU A 654 -2.82 -3.91 12.91
C LEU A 654 -2.28 -3.38 14.24
N PRO A 655 -1.30 -4.07 14.88
CA PRO A 655 -0.72 -3.68 16.17
C PRO A 655 0.25 -2.48 16.05
N ALA A 656 -0.17 -1.43 15.37
CA ALA A 656 0.63 -0.26 15.01
C ALA A 656 0.50 0.89 16.01
N ASN A 657 1.48 1.79 16.01
CA ASN A 657 1.36 3.07 16.68
C ASN A 657 0.53 4.03 15.80
N ILE A 658 -0.77 4.11 16.06
CA ILE A 658 -1.73 4.86 15.23
C ILE A 658 -1.32 6.33 14.97
N HIS A 659 -0.51 6.93 15.85
CA HIS A 659 -0.05 8.31 15.74
C HIS A 659 1.15 8.51 14.81
N ALA A 660 1.83 7.42 14.40
CA ALA A 660 2.97 7.47 13.47
C ALA A 660 2.53 7.42 11.99
N HIS A 661 1.28 7.04 11.72
CA HIS A 661 0.72 7.03 10.37
C HIS A 661 0.57 8.45 9.81
N THR A 662 0.64 8.58 8.48
CA THR A 662 0.38 9.87 7.82
C THR A 662 -1.03 10.39 8.13
N PRO A 663 -1.21 11.69 8.44
CA PRO A 663 -2.54 12.26 8.66
C PRO A 663 -3.43 12.18 7.40
N PHE A 664 -2.85 11.93 6.21
CA PHE A 664 -3.64 11.64 5.01
C PHE A 664 -4.52 10.39 5.11
N ILE A 665 -4.34 9.48 6.08
CA ILE A 665 -5.33 8.41 6.29
C ILE A 665 -6.66 8.93 6.87
N ILE A 666 -6.71 10.12 7.48
CA ILE A 666 -7.92 10.68 8.11
C ILE A 666 -9.04 10.85 7.08
N CYS A 667 -8.74 11.41 5.90
CA CYS A 667 -9.74 11.58 4.82
C CYS A 667 -10.08 10.25 4.13
N MET A 668 -9.14 9.31 4.06
CA MET A 668 -9.37 7.95 3.56
C MET A 668 -10.35 7.17 4.45
N ILE A 669 -10.16 7.23 5.77
CA ILE A 669 -11.09 6.66 6.75
C ILE A 669 -12.44 7.37 6.68
N ALA A 670 -12.46 8.70 6.49
CA ALA A 670 -13.71 9.46 6.35
C ALA A 670 -14.55 8.99 5.15
N ASN A 671 -13.98 8.96 3.94
CA ASN A 671 -14.65 8.48 2.72
C ASN A 671 -15.18 7.04 2.90
N ALA A 672 -14.33 6.15 3.42
CA ALA A 672 -14.71 4.76 3.68
C ALA A 672 -15.84 4.62 4.73
N THR A 673 -15.83 5.46 5.77
CA THR A 673 -16.85 5.48 6.81
C THR A 673 -18.19 5.95 6.26
N ILE A 674 -18.22 6.97 5.39
CA ILE A 674 -19.45 7.43 4.75
C ILE A 674 -20.06 6.33 3.85
N ALA A 675 -19.25 5.70 3.00
CA ALA A 675 -19.69 4.58 2.17
C ALA A 675 -20.21 3.39 3.02
N HIS A 676 -19.60 3.16 4.19
CA HIS A 676 -20.01 2.12 5.13
C HIS A 676 -21.30 2.48 5.89
N LEU A 677 -21.53 3.76 6.23
CA LEU A 677 -22.80 4.23 6.80
C LEU A 677 -23.96 4.00 5.82
N ALA A 678 -23.76 4.26 4.53
CA ALA A 678 -24.72 3.93 3.48
C ALA A 678 -24.98 2.41 3.39
N ALA A 679 -23.93 1.58 3.46
CA ALA A 679 -24.08 0.12 3.50
C ALA A 679 -24.90 -0.36 4.71
N CYS A 680 -24.61 0.17 5.90
CA CYS A 680 -25.36 -0.09 7.13
C CYS A 680 -26.82 0.41 7.07
N ARG A 681 -27.15 1.39 6.22
CA ARG A 681 -28.51 1.93 6.11
C ARG A 681 -29.38 1.26 5.06
N TYR A 682 -28.78 0.77 3.97
CA TYR A 682 -29.49 0.34 2.76
C TYR A 682 -29.16 -1.09 2.28
N VAL A 683 -28.07 -1.71 2.77
CA VAL A 683 -27.59 -3.02 2.27
C VAL A 683 -27.58 -4.09 3.37
N PHE A 684 -27.07 -3.77 4.56
CA PHE A 684 -26.93 -4.76 5.64
C PHE A 684 -28.19 -4.95 6.48
N ALA A 685 -28.40 -6.18 6.95
CA ALA A 685 -29.46 -6.57 7.87
C ALA A 685 -28.96 -7.62 8.86
N GLY A 686 -29.64 -7.77 10.00
CA GLY A 686 -29.34 -8.84 10.97
C GLY A 686 -27.88 -8.80 11.47
N PRO A 687 -27.17 -9.96 11.54
CA PRO A 687 -25.80 -10.04 12.01
C PRO A 687 -24.81 -9.15 11.24
N ASP A 688 -24.98 -9.00 9.92
CA ASP A 688 -24.09 -8.19 9.09
C ASP A 688 -24.19 -6.70 9.44
N LEU A 689 -25.39 -6.24 9.82
CA LEU A 689 -25.59 -4.88 10.31
C LEU A 689 -24.94 -4.68 11.69
N GLN A 690 -24.96 -5.68 12.56
CA GLN A 690 -24.26 -5.61 13.84
C GLN A 690 -22.74 -5.52 13.63
N LEU A 691 -22.17 -6.38 12.79
CA LEU A 691 -20.73 -6.34 12.46
C LEU A 691 -20.34 -5.04 11.73
N GLY A 692 -21.19 -4.53 10.84
CA GLY A 692 -21.01 -3.22 10.20
C GLY A 692 -20.95 -2.09 11.22
N ARG A 693 -21.80 -2.11 12.26
CA ARG A 693 -21.76 -1.13 13.36
C ARG A 693 -20.49 -1.24 14.21
N GLU A 694 -19.97 -2.43 14.47
CA GLU A 694 -18.66 -2.59 15.13
C GLU A 694 -17.51 -2.00 14.29
N ARG A 695 -17.54 -2.22 12.97
CA ARG A 695 -16.56 -1.62 12.04
C ARG A 695 -16.70 -0.09 11.95
N ILE A 696 -17.91 0.47 12.09
CA ILE A 696 -18.10 1.93 12.24
C ILE A 696 -17.52 2.44 13.57
N ARG A 697 -17.72 1.73 14.69
CA ARG A 697 -17.06 2.09 15.98
C ARG A 697 -15.55 2.11 15.84
N LEU A 698 -14.94 1.12 15.15
CA LEU A 698 -13.51 1.10 14.84
C LEU A 698 -13.08 2.35 14.07
N SER A 699 -13.71 2.66 12.92
CA SER A 699 -13.37 3.87 12.15
C SER A 699 -13.47 5.15 12.98
N MET A 700 -14.53 5.30 13.77
CA MET A 700 -14.75 6.49 14.61
C MET A 700 -13.74 6.58 15.76
N GLY A 701 -13.38 5.45 16.37
CA GLY A 701 -12.31 5.38 17.39
C GLY A 701 -10.94 5.75 16.81
N THR A 702 -10.61 5.25 15.62
CA THR A 702 -9.37 5.60 14.90
C THR A 702 -9.32 7.08 14.53
N LEU A 703 -10.42 7.63 13.97
CA LEU A 703 -10.54 9.07 13.71
C LEU A 703 -10.39 9.91 14.99
N LYS A 704 -10.96 9.47 16.12
CA LYS A 704 -10.81 10.13 17.43
C LYS A 704 -9.34 10.22 17.85
N ARG A 705 -8.58 9.11 17.77
CA ARG A 705 -7.15 9.07 18.12
C ARG A 705 -6.32 9.97 17.18
N LEU A 706 -6.47 9.82 15.87
CA LEU A 706 -5.77 10.65 14.87
C LEU A 706 -6.10 12.14 15.00
N SER A 707 -7.30 12.48 15.49
CA SER A 707 -7.70 13.86 15.72
C SER A 707 -6.97 14.53 16.88
N GLU A 708 -6.26 13.82 17.76
CA GLU A 708 -5.63 14.43 18.95
C GLU A 708 -4.61 15.53 18.58
N HIS A 709 -3.85 15.32 17.50
CA HIS A 709 -2.77 16.22 17.06
C HIS A 709 -3.19 17.26 16.01
N TRP A 710 -4.13 16.92 15.11
CA TRP A 710 -4.39 17.67 13.87
C TRP A 710 -5.75 18.39 13.85
N GLY A 711 -5.74 19.70 13.56
CA GLY A 711 -6.94 20.55 13.56
C GLY A 711 -8.03 20.09 12.58
N GLN A 712 -7.64 19.75 11.35
CA GLN A 712 -8.55 19.20 10.34
C GLN A 712 -9.13 17.85 10.78
N GLY A 713 -8.34 17.02 11.48
CA GLY A 713 -8.82 15.78 12.11
C GLY A 713 -9.91 16.02 13.15
N LYS A 714 -9.74 17.06 14.01
CA LYS A 714 -10.77 17.47 15.00
C LYS A 714 -12.06 17.94 14.32
N ARG A 715 -11.97 18.56 13.14
CA ARG A 715 -13.16 18.92 12.35
C ARG A 715 -13.81 17.69 11.71
N ILE A 716 -13.05 16.85 11.00
CA ILE A 716 -13.55 15.65 10.30
C ILE A 716 -14.23 14.67 11.27
N TYR A 717 -13.67 14.43 12.47
CA TYR A 717 -14.32 13.58 13.48
C TYR A 717 -15.71 14.11 13.90
N ARG A 718 -15.85 15.44 14.04
CA ARG A 718 -17.13 16.09 14.37
C ARG A 718 -18.12 16.04 13.20
N GLU A 719 -17.66 16.30 11.98
CA GLU A 719 -18.45 16.19 10.74
C GLU A 719 -18.98 14.76 10.56
N MET A 720 -18.11 13.75 10.72
CA MET A 720 -18.48 12.33 10.64
C MET A 720 -19.52 11.94 11.70
N GLY A 721 -19.39 12.49 12.91
CA GLY A 721 -20.38 12.30 13.97
C GLY A 721 -21.76 12.91 13.67
N ILE A 722 -21.84 13.95 12.82
CA ILE A 722 -23.12 14.48 12.31
C ILE A 722 -23.68 13.53 11.25
N VAL A 723 -22.89 13.19 10.23
CA VAL A 723 -23.26 12.30 9.12
C VAL A 723 -23.75 10.94 9.63
N ALA A 724 -23.05 10.36 10.62
CA ALA A 724 -23.41 9.07 11.21
C ALA A 724 -24.74 9.09 11.97
N ARG A 725 -25.05 10.17 12.71
CA ARG A 725 -26.35 10.29 13.42
C ARG A 725 -27.52 10.37 12.45
N GLU A 726 -27.35 11.12 11.36
CA GLU A 726 -28.40 11.34 10.36
C GLU A 726 -28.66 10.08 9.53
N ILE A 727 -27.61 9.51 8.91
CA ILE A 727 -27.75 8.33 8.03
C ILE A 727 -28.31 7.12 8.81
N LEU A 728 -27.87 6.90 10.05
CA LEU A 728 -28.38 5.82 10.90
C LEU A 728 -29.69 6.17 11.64
N SER A 729 -30.26 7.36 11.40
CA SER A 729 -31.52 7.84 11.98
C SER A 729 -31.56 7.81 13.52
N LEU A 730 -30.43 8.12 14.16
CA LEU A 730 -30.26 8.07 15.63
C LEU A 730 -31.01 9.21 16.35
N ALA A 731 -31.43 10.25 15.63
CA ALA A 731 -32.13 11.40 16.20
C ALA A 731 -33.58 11.08 16.63
N ASP A 732 -34.28 10.18 15.93
CA ASP A 732 -35.71 9.93 16.17
C ASP A 732 -35.98 9.01 17.37
N GLN A 733 -35.03 8.12 17.70
CA GLN A 733 -35.18 7.18 18.83
C GLN A 733 -35.30 7.90 20.20
N GLY A 734 -34.93 9.18 20.28
CA GLY A 734 -35.10 10.01 21.47
C GLY A 734 -36.51 10.59 21.68
N LYS A 735 -37.46 10.40 20.76
CA LYS A 735 -38.82 10.98 20.86
C LYS A 735 -39.93 9.93 21.07
N ASP A 736 -39.88 8.81 20.38
CA ASP A 736 -40.94 7.79 20.41
C ASP A 736 -41.04 7.01 21.74
N SER A 737 -40.03 7.14 22.61
CA SER A 737 -39.94 6.43 23.89
C SER A 737 -40.81 7.02 25.02
N HIS A 738 -41.45 8.18 24.81
CA HIS A 738 -42.12 8.91 25.90
C HIS A 738 -43.66 8.99 25.85
N ASP A 739 -44.30 8.59 24.74
CA ASP A 739 -45.74 8.82 24.49
C ASP A 739 -46.61 7.54 24.38
N GLN A 740 -46.14 6.39 24.89
CA GLN A 740 -46.96 5.18 25.03
C GLN A 740 -47.85 5.19 26.30
N VAL A 741 -48.79 6.14 26.40
CA VAL A 741 -49.86 6.10 27.41
C VAL A 741 -51.25 6.26 26.79
N ARG A 742 -51.85 5.11 26.43
CA ARG A 742 -53.28 4.88 26.13
C ARG A 742 -53.86 5.58 24.90
N PHE A 743 -54.44 4.79 24.00
CA PHE A 743 -55.91 4.82 23.83
C PHE A 743 -56.45 3.46 23.34
N SER A 744 -57.78 3.33 23.25
CA SER A 744 -58.51 2.04 23.19
C SER A 744 -59.02 1.67 21.79
N THR A 745 -59.42 0.41 21.64
CA THR A 745 -59.82 -0.26 20.39
C THR A 745 -61.08 0.31 19.71
N LYS A 746 -61.06 0.42 18.36
CA LYS A 746 -62.11 -0.03 17.38
C LYS A 746 -61.83 0.54 15.96
N GLY A 747 -62.25 -0.18 14.89
CA GLY A 747 -62.68 0.50 13.64
C GLY A 747 -62.01 0.18 12.29
N THR A 748 -62.09 -1.06 11.82
CA THR A 748 -62.49 -1.47 10.44
C THR A 748 -62.20 -0.57 9.19
N LEU A 749 -61.27 -1.05 8.34
CA LEU A 749 -61.20 -0.99 6.85
C LEU A 749 -61.13 0.34 6.03
N SER A 750 -60.35 0.23 4.93
CA SER A 750 -60.52 0.84 3.59
C SER A 750 -60.13 2.32 3.34
N GLY A 751 -59.09 2.53 2.52
CA GLY A 751 -58.96 3.76 1.72
C GLY A 751 -57.54 4.23 1.37
N MET A 752 -57.06 3.93 0.16
CA MET A 752 -56.18 4.83 -0.62
C MET A 752 -57.05 5.59 -1.66
N PRO A 753 -56.61 6.70 -2.29
CA PRO A 753 -55.26 7.31 -2.23
C PRO A 753 -55.26 8.81 -1.85
N ASN A 754 -54.06 9.39 -1.64
CA ASN A 754 -53.58 10.60 -2.33
C ASN A 754 -52.20 11.05 -1.79
N THR A 755 -51.37 11.63 -2.65
CA THR A 755 -50.09 12.26 -2.29
C THR A 755 -50.28 13.66 -1.66
N PRO A 756 -49.61 13.98 -0.54
CA PRO A 756 -49.38 15.34 -0.09
C PRO A 756 -47.97 15.85 -0.43
N ALA A 757 -47.84 17.18 -0.39
CA ALA A 757 -46.71 18.02 -0.79
C ALA A 757 -45.35 17.72 -0.13
N ALA A 758 -44.31 18.37 -0.67
CA ALA A 758 -42.98 18.45 -0.05
C ALA A 758 -43.07 18.95 1.39
N LEU A 759 -42.34 18.30 2.29
CA LEU A 759 -42.21 18.71 3.68
C LEU A 759 -41.05 19.72 3.81
N GLU A 760 -41.38 20.94 4.20
CA GLU A 760 -40.38 21.91 4.68
C GLU A 760 -39.86 21.44 6.05
N PHE A 761 -38.56 21.17 6.15
CA PHE A 761 -37.95 20.81 7.42
C PHE A 761 -37.76 22.07 8.29
N PRO A 762 -38.15 22.04 9.58
CA PRO A 762 -37.92 23.17 10.47
C PRO A 762 -36.42 23.35 10.76
N SER A 763 -35.94 24.58 10.69
CA SER A 763 -34.53 24.92 10.97
C SER A 763 -34.15 24.56 12.40
N PHE A 764 -33.20 23.63 12.56
CA PHE A 764 -32.69 23.22 13.87
C PHE A 764 -31.62 24.20 14.36
N ASP A 765 -31.72 24.67 15.60
CA ASP A 765 -30.73 25.60 16.18
C ASP A 765 -29.44 24.84 16.52
N MET A 766 -28.35 25.24 15.87
CA MET A 766 -27.08 24.51 15.83
C MET A 766 -26.04 25.04 16.83
N HIS A 767 -26.39 25.99 17.70
CA HIS A 767 -25.41 26.71 18.54
C HIS A 767 -25.17 26.15 19.97
N ASN A 768 -25.87 25.09 20.40
CA ASN A 768 -25.82 24.61 21.80
C ASN A 768 -25.38 23.14 22.02
N ILE A 769 -24.74 22.49 21.04
CA ILE A 769 -24.22 21.12 21.22
C ILE A 769 -22.71 21.16 21.57
N ASN A 770 -22.35 20.82 22.82
CA ASN A 770 -20.95 20.63 23.21
C ASN A 770 -20.40 19.29 22.70
N VAL A 771 -20.01 19.23 21.42
CA VAL A 771 -19.51 18.00 20.77
C VAL A 771 -18.19 17.48 21.40
N ALA A 772 -17.52 18.26 22.26
CA ALA A 772 -16.33 17.80 22.98
C ALA A 772 -16.61 16.71 24.04
N GLU A 773 -17.84 16.62 24.55
CA GLU A 773 -18.25 15.68 25.61
C GLU A 773 -19.12 14.52 25.10
N PHE A 774 -19.44 14.46 23.80
CA PHE A 774 -20.33 13.44 23.24
C PHE A 774 -19.59 12.11 23.00
N ASP A 775 -19.85 11.11 23.85
CA ASP A 775 -19.39 9.75 23.61
C ASP A 775 -20.29 8.99 22.62
N PHE A 776 -19.84 8.94 21.37
CA PHE A 776 -20.46 8.17 20.31
C PHE A 776 -20.47 6.65 20.60
N CYS A 777 -19.50 6.14 21.35
CA CYS A 777 -19.41 4.70 21.64
C CYS A 777 -20.47 4.25 22.65
N GLY A 778 -20.52 4.89 23.83
CA GLY A 778 -21.53 4.58 24.86
C GLY A 778 -22.98 4.80 24.39
N TYR A 779 -23.22 5.70 23.43
CA TYR A 779 -24.54 5.84 22.80
C TYR A 779 -24.96 4.60 22.01
N PHE A 780 -24.04 3.94 21.31
CA PHE A 780 -24.34 2.69 20.59
C PHE A 780 -24.65 1.53 21.54
N ASP A 781 -24.01 1.50 22.71
CA ASP A 781 -24.17 0.42 23.68
C ASP A 781 -25.52 0.53 24.42
N GLY A 782 -26.03 1.76 24.60
CA GLY A 782 -27.40 2.02 25.08
C GLY A 782 -28.52 1.54 24.15
N ALA A 783 -28.22 1.12 22.92
CA ALA A 783 -29.18 0.52 21.98
C ALA A 783 -29.24 -1.01 22.06
N ILE A 784 -28.48 -1.65 22.95
CA ILE A 784 -28.49 -3.10 23.17
C ILE A 784 -29.41 -3.41 24.36
N GLY A 785 -30.62 -3.90 24.05
CA GLY A 785 -31.60 -4.30 25.07
C GLY A 785 -31.10 -5.44 25.97
N GLU A 786 -31.60 -5.48 27.21
CA GLU A 786 -31.13 -6.32 28.33
C GLU A 786 -30.65 -7.73 27.94
N VAL A 787 -29.33 -7.94 27.93
CA VAL A 787 -28.72 -9.27 28.00
C VAL A 787 -28.36 -9.54 29.46
N VAL A 788 -28.98 -10.58 30.04
CA VAL A 788 -28.80 -10.98 31.44
C VAL A 788 -27.32 -11.34 31.72
N GLU A 789 -26.79 -10.87 32.85
CA GLU A 789 -25.41 -11.11 33.27
C GLU A 789 -25.02 -12.60 33.32
N PRO A 790 -23.94 -13.02 32.64
CA PRO A 790 -23.20 -14.21 32.99
C PRO A 790 -22.20 -13.87 34.11
N ALA A 791 -22.47 -14.33 35.33
CA ALA A 791 -21.65 -14.00 36.49
C ALA A 791 -20.20 -14.53 36.40
N SER A 792 -19.25 -13.62 36.64
CA SER A 792 -17.89 -13.85 37.19
C SER A 792 -17.15 -15.15 36.82
N PHE A 793 -16.10 -15.03 35.99
CA PHE A 793 -14.95 -15.94 36.02
C PHE A 793 -13.65 -15.15 36.14
N LEU A 794 -12.74 -15.62 37.00
CA LEU A 794 -11.40 -15.06 37.16
C LEU A 794 -10.50 -15.47 35.98
N VAL A 795 -9.56 -14.59 35.63
CA VAL A 795 -8.38 -14.95 34.85
C VAL A 795 -7.32 -15.53 35.80
N VAL A 796 -6.70 -16.64 35.39
CA VAL A 796 -5.47 -17.24 35.94
C VAL A 796 -4.61 -17.68 34.77
#